data_AF-A0A966VDQ9-F1
#
_entry.id   AF-A0A966VDQ9-F1
#
_cell.length_a   1.000
_cell.length_b   1.000
_cell.length_c   1.000
_cell.angle_alpha   90.00
_cell.angle_beta   90.00
_cell.angle_gamma   90.00
#
_symmetry.space_group_name_H-M   'P 1'
#
loop_
_entity.id
_entity.type
_entity.pdbx_description
1 polymer ?
#
loop_
_entity_poly.entity_id
_entity_poly.type
_entity_poly.pdbx_seq_one_letter_code
_entity_poly.pdbx_strand_id
1 'polypeptide(L)'
;MTSLQLNAEQAAALEAVKRGRNIFLTGAGGTGKSHTIRAITDWAAAAGIHYALTALTGCAALLLGPGAKTLHSWAGVGLAREPPHALAEAVRRNKRAQRRWLDTQLLIVDEVSMMSPDLLEKLDAVARRVRRRAESPFGGLQVLFAGDFCQLPPVVRGAMGVSGETAAVPSPPQPRFCFELPLWRELITDIIYLRKIERQRDPVFQQLLTEARIGALSAESVTRLESRMGLPWQEAEIRPTLLFARNAEVDRVNQRNMEALTGERRIYDAQTVLMEKTGRRSGAPTTPATLPISPDDPDVAAALERLDSDAPYDPTLTLVVGAQVMLLVNMDQTRGLVNGSRGVLQGYTAGGLPIVRFLSCAEPVVVDRAAWWLSDYDGIGRSQIPLRIAYAITVHRAQGATLDSALIDIGSSTFEYGQAYVALSRVRSLEGLYVWKLDPRKVACHPTVVEFYEALRPTAPTDPTLPTAPDPGPDLDDPAAPPAAPIPTATLPAPWRAIVEAHFATPAGTRLLTAYSARAAAAPVAPAPDEIFAALHACPDPAAVRVVILGQDPYPTPGHAHGLAFSVRPAVTRLPPTLKNIFKELTMDLGATSEPPDGCLARWAAQGVLLLNTTLTVTCGAPLSHAGIGWEELTTQLLSAVLRAAPHVVILAWGRHAQDRLRGVATDRHTVLAAPHPSPLSAHTGFYGSRPFSRANEALTAHGQLPIRWLAVTTTTDGAT
;
A
#
# COMPACT_ATOMS: atom_id res chain seq x y z
N MET A 1 -19.71 30.64 0.33
CA MET A 1 -18.92 29.41 0.14
C MET A 1 -18.86 28.74 1.50
N THR A 2 -19.54 27.60 1.66
CA THR A 2 -19.43 26.77 2.87
C THR A 2 -17.99 26.28 2.99
N SER A 3 -17.32 26.59 4.10
CA SER A 3 -15.98 26.06 4.35
C SER A 3 -16.06 24.54 4.39
N LEU A 4 -15.28 23.86 3.55
CA LEU A 4 -15.11 22.41 3.64
C LEU A 4 -14.50 22.12 5.01
N GLN A 5 -15.20 21.34 5.83
CA GLN A 5 -14.67 20.92 7.12
C GLN A 5 -13.54 19.91 6.87
N LEU A 6 -12.34 20.22 7.35
CA LEU A 6 -11.16 19.37 7.23
C LEU A 6 -10.79 18.82 8.60
N ASN A 7 -10.40 17.55 8.64
CA ASN A 7 -9.77 16.99 9.84
C ASN A 7 -8.29 17.46 9.95
N ALA A 8 -7.63 17.16 11.07
CA ALA A 8 -6.27 17.63 11.33
C ALA A 8 -5.25 17.20 10.27
N GLU A 9 -5.32 15.96 9.78
CA GLU A 9 -4.39 15.43 8.76
C GLU A 9 -4.64 16.09 7.39
N GLN A 10 -5.90 16.30 7.03
CA GLN A 10 -6.30 16.98 5.80
C GLN A 10 -5.90 18.47 5.84
N ALA A 11 -6.05 19.13 6.99
CA ALA A 11 -5.60 20.51 7.20
C ALA A 11 -4.07 20.61 7.14
N ALA A 12 -3.34 19.65 7.72
CA ALA A 12 -1.88 19.59 7.62
C ALA A 12 -1.38 19.47 6.18
N ALA A 13 -2.07 18.68 5.33
CA ALA A 13 -1.77 18.62 3.90
C ALA A 13 -1.94 19.97 3.21
N LEU A 14 -3.04 20.67 3.47
CA LEU A 14 -3.31 21.99 2.93
C LEU A 14 -2.23 23.01 3.35
N GLU A 15 -1.84 23.01 4.63
CA GLU A 15 -0.81 23.91 5.15
C GLU A 15 0.59 23.60 4.60
N ALA A 16 0.92 22.32 4.38
CA ALA A 16 2.18 21.95 3.73
C ALA A 16 2.26 22.48 2.29
N VAL A 17 1.17 22.36 1.52
CA VAL A 17 1.09 22.92 0.15
C VAL A 17 1.23 24.44 0.17
N LYS A 18 0.54 25.13 1.09
CA LYS A 18 0.65 26.59 1.27
C LYS A 18 2.09 27.05 1.52
N ARG A 19 2.90 26.23 2.18
CA ARG A 19 4.32 26.48 2.46
C ARG A 19 5.25 26.13 1.29
N GLY A 20 4.71 25.77 0.13
CA GLY A 20 5.50 25.40 -1.05
C GLY A 20 6.13 24.02 -0.97
N ARG A 21 5.70 23.15 -0.04
CA ARG A 21 6.24 21.78 0.07
C ARG A 21 5.74 20.89 -1.05
N ASN A 22 6.58 19.95 -1.46
CA ASN A 22 6.21 18.89 -2.38
C ASN A 22 5.73 17.70 -1.56
N ILE A 23 4.46 17.34 -1.69
CA ILE A 23 3.86 16.39 -0.76
C ILE A 23 3.42 15.09 -1.44
N PHE A 24 3.58 13.99 -0.73
CA PHE A 24 2.87 12.74 -1.02
C PHE A 24 1.73 12.57 -0.01
N LEU A 25 0.49 12.70 -0.50
CA LEU A 25 -0.74 12.52 0.26
C LEU A 25 -1.23 11.07 0.09
N THR A 26 -1.19 10.29 1.16
CA THR A 26 -1.50 8.86 1.12
C THR A 26 -2.48 8.44 2.18
N GLY A 27 -3.07 7.26 2.03
CA GLY A 27 -3.95 6.64 3.01
C GLY A 27 -4.82 5.57 2.35
N ALA A 28 -5.48 4.75 3.16
CA ALA A 28 -6.38 3.71 2.67
C ALA A 28 -7.48 4.25 1.73
N GLY A 29 -8.08 3.37 0.93
CA GLY A 29 -9.28 3.69 0.18
C GLY A 29 -10.38 4.24 1.10
N GLY A 30 -10.92 5.42 0.78
CA GLY A 30 -12.01 6.03 1.55
C GLY A 30 -11.60 6.97 2.69
N THR A 31 -10.32 7.34 2.81
CA THR A 31 -9.82 8.29 3.83
C THR A 31 -10.00 9.78 3.48
N GLY A 32 -10.68 10.09 2.39
CA GLY A 32 -10.96 11.48 2.00
C GLY A 32 -9.86 12.18 1.19
N LYS A 33 -8.93 11.45 0.53
CA LYS A 33 -7.89 12.05 -0.34
C LYS A 33 -8.47 13.05 -1.37
N SER A 34 -9.50 12.67 -2.11
CA SER A 34 -10.14 13.55 -3.11
C SER A 34 -10.81 14.77 -2.47
N HIS A 35 -11.31 14.65 -1.23
CA HIS A 35 -11.84 15.78 -0.45
C HIS A 35 -10.73 16.76 -0.06
N THR A 36 -9.56 16.25 0.34
CA THR A 36 -8.36 17.07 0.59
C THR A 36 -7.87 17.77 -0.66
N ILE A 37 -7.80 17.07 -1.80
CA ILE A 37 -7.43 17.65 -3.09
C ILE A 37 -8.36 18.81 -3.43
N ARG A 38 -9.67 18.63 -3.26
CA ARG A 38 -10.67 19.68 -3.52
C ARG A 38 -10.43 20.93 -2.66
N ALA A 39 -10.16 20.76 -1.38
CA ALA A 39 -9.85 21.89 -0.51
C ALA A 39 -8.56 22.63 -0.92
N ILE A 40 -7.56 21.90 -1.40
CA ILE A 40 -6.32 22.47 -1.94
C ILE A 40 -6.58 23.23 -3.24
N THR A 41 -7.38 22.69 -4.16
CA THR A 41 -7.71 23.37 -5.42
C THR A 41 -8.60 24.60 -5.19
N ASP A 42 -9.53 24.54 -4.25
CA ASP A 42 -10.38 25.69 -3.86
C ASP A 42 -9.51 26.83 -3.28
N TRP A 43 -8.54 26.49 -2.42
CA TRP A 43 -7.56 27.44 -1.92
C TRP A 43 -6.67 28.00 -3.03
N ALA A 44 -6.11 27.15 -3.90
CA ALA A 44 -5.22 27.58 -4.97
C ALA A 44 -5.93 28.54 -5.93
N ALA A 45 -7.19 28.25 -6.29
CA ALA A 45 -8.03 29.14 -7.08
C ALA A 45 -8.26 30.49 -6.39
N ALA A 46 -8.61 30.49 -5.09
CA ALA A 46 -8.81 31.71 -4.32
C ALA A 46 -7.54 32.54 -4.15
N ALA A 47 -6.37 31.88 -4.07
CA ALA A 47 -5.06 32.51 -3.97
C ALA A 47 -4.48 32.95 -5.33
N GLY A 48 -5.17 32.71 -6.45
CA GLY A 48 -4.66 33.00 -7.79
C GLY A 48 -3.46 32.14 -8.20
N ILE A 49 -3.26 30.98 -7.57
CA ILE A 49 -2.21 30.03 -7.92
C ILE A 49 -2.65 29.22 -9.15
N HIS A 50 -1.83 29.24 -10.19
CA HIS A 50 -2.06 28.44 -11.39
C HIS A 50 -1.72 26.98 -11.11
N TYR A 51 -2.74 26.15 -10.86
CA TYR A 51 -2.57 24.73 -10.63
C TYR A 51 -3.01 23.88 -11.82
N ALA A 52 -2.45 22.68 -11.91
CA ALA A 52 -2.88 21.63 -12.82
C ALA A 52 -3.40 20.44 -12.01
N LEU A 53 -4.63 20.02 -12.27
CA LEU A 53 -5.25 18.87 -11.64
C LEU A 53 -5.22 17.68 -12.59
N THR A 54 -4.56 16.59 -12.20
CA THR A 54 -4.35 15.44 -13.05
C THR A 54 -4.56 14.11 -12.33
N ALA A 55 -4.79 13.05 -13.11
CA ALA A 55 -4.73 11.66 -12.63
C ALA A 55 -4.09 10.77 -13.70
N LEU A 56 -3.80 9.51 -13.36
CA LEU A 56 -3.17 8.59 -14.31
C LEU A 56 -4.12 7.87 -15.26
N THR A 57 -5.42 7.83 -14.95
CA THR A 57 -6.44 7.26 -15.83
C THR A 57 -7.49 8.31 -16.18
N GLY A 58 -8.12 8.15 -17.36
CA GLY A 58 -9.20 9.04 -17.79
C GLY A 58 -10.31 9.08 -16.74
N CYS A 59 -10.82 7.91 -16.34
CA CYS A 59 -11.88 7.81 -15.33
C CYS A 59 -11.52 8.54 -14.03
N ALA A 60 -10.31 8.36 -13.49
CA ALA A 60 -9.91 9.04 -12.25
C ALA A 60 -9.84 10.56 -12.43
N ALA A 61 -9.29 11.05 -13.56
CA ALA A 61 -9.21 12.49 -13.82
C ALA A 61 -10.61 13.13 -13.85
N LEU A 62 -11.57 12.46 -14.46
CA LEU A 62 -12.94 12.95 -14.56
C LEU A 62 -13.65 13.03 -13.20
N LEU A 63 -13.26 12.19 -12.24
CA LEU A 63 -13.78 12.23 -10.87
C LEU A 63 -13.21 13.37 -10.03
N LEU A 64 -12.05 13.90 -10.39
CA LEU A 64 -11.44 15.04 -9.70
C LEU A 64 -12.19 16.35 -9.94
N GLY A 65 -12.93 16.44 -11.05
CA GLY A 65 -13.81 17.55 -11.36
C GLY A 65 -13.47 18.29 -12.66
N PRO A 66 -14.15 19.42 -12.92
CA PRO A 66 -13.97 20.18 -14.15
C PRO A 66 -12.53 20.64 -14.36
N GLY A 67 -12.02 20.49 -15.58
CA GLY A 67 -10.67 20.94 -15.96
C GLY A 67 -9.54 19.95 -15.64
N ALA A 68 -9.81 18.87 -14.90
CA ALA A 68 -8.83 17.81 -14.66
C ALA A 68 -8.49 17.04 -15.95
N LYS A 69 -7.25 16.55 -16.05
CA LYS A 69 -6.76 15.80 -17.23
C LYS A 69 -6.05 14.51 -16.82
N THR A 70 -5.88 13.60 -17.77
CA THR A 70 -4.83 12.59 -17.60
C THR A 70 -3.46 13.27 -17.58
N LEU A 71 -2.54 12.78 -16.76
CA LEU A 71 -1.19 13.34 -16.65
C LEU A 71 -0.48 13.38 -18.01
N HIS A 72 -0.63 12.32 -18.80
CA HIS A 72 -0.12 12.22 -20.17
C HIS A 72 -0.63 13.35 -21.08
N SER A 73 -1.94 13.61 -21.05
CA SER A 73 -2.59 14.66 -21.85
C SER A 73 -2.15 16.06 -21.40
N TRP A 74 -2.13 16.31 -20.09
CA TRP A 74 -1.62 17.56 -19.54
C TRP A 74 -0.16 17.81 -19.93
N ALA A 75 0.71 16.80 -19.76
CA ALA A 75 2.13 16.89 -20.06
C ALA A 75 2.39 17.05 -21.56
N GLY A 76 1.48 16.59 -22.43
CA GLY A 76 1.65 16.64 -23.88
C GLY A 76 2.66 15.64 -24.41
N VAL A 77 2.81 14.49 -23.75
CA VAL A 77 3.84 13.46 -24.03
C VAL A 77 3.28 12.22 -24.73
N GLY A 78 2.00 12.21 -25.10
CA GLY A 78 1.36 11.03 -25.67
C GLY A 78 1.43 9.83 -24.71
N LEU A 79 1.81 8.66 -25.21
CA LEU A 79 2.04 7.46 -24.39
C LEU A 79 3.43 7.42 -23.72
N ALA A 80 4.23 8.49 -23.86
CA ALA A 80 5.58 8.61 -23.32
C ALA A 80 6.51 7.43 -23.66
N ARG A 81 6.42 6.89 -24.88
CA ARG A 81 7.25 5.75 -25.31
C ARG A 81 8.65 6.19 -25.72
N GLU A 82 8.75 7.41 -26.22
CA GLU A 82 9.94 8.05 -26.72
C GLU A 82 10.93 8.38 -25.59
N PRO A 83 12.24 8.51 -25.89
CA PRO A 83 13.23 8.93 -24.90
C PRO A 83 12.97 10.36 -24.39
N PRO A 84 13.43 10.71 -23.17
CA PRO A 84 13.13 12.00 -22.54
C PRO A 84 13.44 13.23 -23.39
N HIS A 85 14.55 13.23 -24.13
CA HIS A 85 14.94 14.36 -24.98
C HIS A 85 13.93 14.59 -26.13
N ALA A 86 13.43 13.52 -26.74
CA ALA A 86 12.47 13.59 -27.84
C ALA A 86 11.12 14.09 -27.33
N LEU A 87 10.69 13.62 -26.15
CA LEU A 87 9.50 14.11 -25.47
C LEU A 87 9.61 15.60 -25.15
N ALA A 88 10.75 16.05 -24.63
CA ALA A 88 10.97 17.46 -24.30
C ALA A 88 10.90 18.35 -25.55
N GLU A 89 11.48 17.92 -26.67
CA GLU A 89 11.39 18.67 -27.93
C GLU A 89 9.97 18.65 -28.52
N ALA A 90 9.24 17.53 -28.42
CA ALA A 90 7.83 17.47 -28.82
C ALA A 90 6.97 18.46 -28.01
N VAL A 91 7.17 18.50 -26.68
CA VAL A 91 6.51 19.45 -25.79
C VAL A 91 6.87 20.89 -26.13
N ARG A 92 8.15 21.20 -26.43
CA ARG A 92 8.58 22.55 -26.84
C ARG A 92 7.98 23.02 -28.16
N ARG A 93 7.72 22.10 -29.09
CA ARG A 93 7.04 22.40 -30.37
C ARG A 93 5.55 22.64 -30.17
N ASN A 94 4.92 21.93 -29.24
CA ASN A 94 3.53 22.14 -28.86
C ASN A 94 3.38 23.36 -27.94
N LYS A 95 3.05 24.52 -28.49
CA LYS A 95 2.92 25.79 -27.74
C LYS A 95 1.96 25.72 -26.55
N ARG A 96 0.88 24.95 -26.66
CA ARG A 96 -0.09 24.78 -25.55
C ARG A 96 0.50 23.93 -24.43
N ALA A 97 1.09 22.79 -24.76
CA ALA A 97 1.75 21.93 -23.77
C ALA A 97 2.92 22.65 -23.10
N GLN A 98 3.78 23.31 -23.90
CA GLN A 98 4.87 24.13 -23.39
C GLN A 98 4.37 25.19 -22.40
N ARG A 99 3.30 25.92 -22.75
CA ARG A 99 2.71 26.93 -21.87
C ARG A 99 2.19 26.33 -20.57
N ARG A 100 1.51 25.17 -20.61
CA ARG A 100 1.09 24.47 -19.38
C ARG A 100 2.28 24.17 -18.46
N TRP A 101 3.38 23.67 -19.00
CA TRP A 101 4.59 23.40 -18.21
C TRP A 101 5.23 24.66 -17.60
N LEU A 102 5.12 25.81 -18.25
CA LEU A 102 5.70 27.08 -17.78
C LEU A 102 4.78 27.78 -16.77
N ASP A 103 3.49 27.86 -17.07
CA ASP A 103 2.49 28.62 -16.32
C ASP A 103 2.05 27.89 -15.03
N THR A 104 2.11 26.54 -15.02
CA THR A 104 1.74 25.77 -13.83
C THR A 104 2.74 26.04 -12.69
N GLN A 105 2.20 26.36 -11.52
CA GLN A 105 2.92 26.55 -10.26
C GLN A 105 2.79 25.32 -9.35
N LEU A 106 1.62 24.69 -9.34
CA LEU A 106 1.30 23.49 -8.56
C LEU A 106 0.74 22.39 -9.46
N LEU A 107 1.41 21.24 -9.55
CA LEU A 107 0.92 20.05 -10.24
C LEU A 107 0.38 19.04 -9.21
N ILE A 108 -0.89 18.71 -9.34
CA ILE A 108 -1.57 17.70 -8.53
C ILE A 108 -1.78 16.45 -9.39
N VAL A 109 -1.35 15.29 -8.90
CA VAL A 109 -1.52 13.99 -9.56
C VAL A 109 -2.19 13.01 -8.59
N ASP A 110 -3.43 12.63 -8.86
CA ASP A 110 -4.13 11.56 -8.14
C ASP A 110 -3.87 10.18 -8.75
N GLU A 111 -4.13 9.13 -7.97
CA GLU A 111 -3.88 7.73 -8.31
C GLU A 111 -2.42 7.46 -8.74
N VAL A 112 -1.46 8.04 -8.01
CA VAL A 112 -0.02 7.88 -8.25
C VAL A 112 0.46 6.42 -8.16
N SER A 113 -0.34 5.50 -7.61
CA SER A 113 0.00 4.07 -7.51
C SER A 113 0.25 3.42 -8.87
N MET A 114 -0.38 3.92 -9.92
CA MET A 114 -0.22 3.45 -11.30
C MET A 114 0.96 4.14 -12.04
N MET A 115 1.73 4.99 -11.36
CA MET A 115 2.84 5.70 -11.97
C MET A 115 4.04 4.78 -12.10
N SER A 116 4.47 4.51 -13.33
CA SER A 116 5.72 3.78 -13.55
C SER A 116 6.95 4.65 -13.26
N PRO A 117 8.08 4.05 -12.82
CA PRO A 117 9.34 4.78 -12.65
C PRO A 117 9.76 5.52 -13.93
N ASP A 118 9.69 4.83 -15.07
CA ASP A 118 10.05 5.38 -16.38
C ASP A 118 9.24 6.64 -16.73
N LEU A 119 7.93 6.65 -16.43
CA LEU A 119 7.10 7.84 -16.64
C LEU A 119 7.55 9.00 -15.74
N LEU A 120 7.83 8.75 -14.46
CA LEU A 120 8.27 9.81 -13.54
C LEU A 120 9.60 10.44 -13.97
N GLU A 121 10.60 9.62 -14.34
CA GLU A 121 11.91 10.09 -14.82
C GLU A 121 11.79 10.89 -16.13
N LYS A 122 10.97 10.40 -17.08
CA LYS A 122 10.71 11.10 -18.34
C LYS A 122 10.07 12.46 -18.10
N LEU A 123 9.06 12.53 -17.23
CA LEU A 123 8.38 13.79 -16.92
C LEU A 123 9.30 14.78 -16.19
N ASP A 124 10.14 14.31 -15.27
CA ASP A 124 11.16 15.14 -14.60
C ASP A 124 12.15 15.74 -15.61
N ALA A 125 12.68 14.91 -16.52
CA ALA A 125 13.59 15.37 -17.56
C ALA A 125 12.94 16.38 -18.51
N VAL A 126 11.67 16.15 -18.90
CA VAL A 126 10.88 17.12 -19.67
C VAL A 126 10.73 18.43 -18.89
N ALA A 127 10.37 18.36 -17.61
CA ALA A 127 10.15 19.53 -16.76
C ALA A 127 11.44 20.37 -16.60
N ARG A 128 12.56 19.73 -16.24
CA ARG A 128 13.90 20.35 -16.12
C ARG A 128 14.29 21.06 -17.42
N ARG A 129 14.05 20.42 -18.56
CA ARG A 129 14.40 20.96 -19.89
C ARG A 129 13.49 22.13 -20.31
N VAL A 130 12.17 21.98 -20.19
CA VAL A 130 11.19 22.98 -20.63
C VAL A 130 11.24 24.22 -19.74
N ARG A 131 11.36 24.04 -18.42
CA ARG A 131 11.44 25.13 -17.43
C ARG A 131 12.85 25.70 -17.27
N ARG A 132 13.86 25.14 -17.95
CA ARG A 132 15.27 25.55 -17.93
C ARG A 132 15.87 25.56 -16.52
N ARG A 133 15.55 24.53 -15.73
CA ARG A 133 16.07 24.33 -14.37
C ARG A 133 16.61 22.92 -14.24
N ALA A 134 17.83 22.70 -14.74
CA ALA A 134 18.44 21.37 -14.80
C ALA A 134 18.71 20.75 -13.42
N GLU A 135 19.05 21.59 -12.43
CA GLU A 135 19.41 21.14 -11.07
C GLU A 135 18.21 21.05 -10.12
N SER A 136 17.01 21.44 -10.56
CA SER A 136 15.82 21.41 -9.70
C SER A 136 14.94 20.21 -10.06
N PRO A 137 14.58 19.36 -9.09
CA PRO A 137 13.55 18.33 -9.28
C PRO A 137 12.32 18.91 -9.96
N PHE A 138 11.87 18.22 -11.00
CA PHE A 138 10.71 18.56 -11.80
C PHE A 138 10.75 20.00 -12.35
N GLY A 139 11.96 20.52 -12.62
CA GLY A 139 12.16 21.90 -13.06
C GLY A 139 11.69 22.94 -12.02
N GLY A 140 11.73 22.61 -10.74
CA GLY A 140 11.28 23.45 -9.63
C GLY A 140 9.77 23.68 -9.60
N LEU A 141 8.99 22.79 -10.21
CA LEU A 141 7.53 22.78 -10.12
C LEU A 141 7.11 22.21 -8.75
N GLN A 142 6.17 22.85 -8.07
CA GLN A 142 5.61 22.27 -6.85
C GLN A 142 4.72 21.08 -7.22
N VAL A 143 4.89 19.94 -6.55
CA VAL A 143 4.11 18.73 -6.83
C VAL A 143 3.34 18.23 -5.61
N LEU A 144 2.11 17.78 -5.85
CA LEU A 144 1.32 16.98 -4.92
C LEU A 144 1.01 15.66 -5.60
N PHE A 145 1.54 14.57 -5.06
CA PHE A 145 1.15 13.23 -5.47
C PHE A 145 0.17 12.66 -4.46
N ALA A 146 -0.97 12.19 -4.93
CA ALA A 146 -2.00 11.55 -4.12
C ALA A 146 -2.24 10.12 -4.61
N GLY A 147 -2.44 9.20 -3.67
CA GLY A 147 -2.78 7.82 -4.01
C GLY A 147 -2.57 6.84 -2.86
N ASP A 148 -2.63 5.55 -3.18
CA ASP A 148 -2.34 4.47 -2.24
C ASP A 148 -1.65 3.33 -3.00
N PHE A 149 -0.35 3.13 -2.77
CA PHE A 149 0.41 2.10 -3.49
C PHE A 149 -0.05 0.68 -3.16
N CYS A 150 -0.85 0.48 -2.10
CA CYS A 150 -1.51 -0.80 -1.80
C CYS A 150 -2.65 -1.13 -2.79
N GLN A 151 -3.08 -0.16 -3.62
CA GLN A 151 -4.06 -0.37 -4.67
C GLN A 151 -3.39 -0.94 -5.94
N LEU A 152 -4.01 -0.72 -7.12
CA LEU A 152 -3.50 -1.26 -8.37
C LEU A 152 -2.11 -0.69 -8.71
N PRO A 153 -1.14 -1.54 -9.07
CA PRO A 153 0.20 -1.13 -9.48
C PRO A 153 0.20 -0.56 -10.91
N PRO A 154 1.35 -0.05 -11.40
CA PRO A 154 1.49 0.35 -12.80
C PRO A 154 1.26 -0.85 -13.74
N VAL A 155 0.52 -0.63 -14.83
CA VAL A 155 0.23 -1.68 -15.81
C VAL A 155 1.52 -2.07 -16.53
N VAL A 156 1.97 -3.31 -16.33
CA VAL A 156 3.14 -3.86 -17.01
C VAL A 156 2.70 -4.45 -18.35
N ARG A 157 2.93 -3.73 -19.45
CA ARG A 157 2.70 -4.27 -20.79
C ARG A 157 3.85 -5.23 -21.13
N GLY A 158 3.58 -6.53 -21.06
CA GLY A 158 4.48 -7.54 -21.60
C GLY A 158 4.73 -7.28 -23.10
N ALA A 159 5.98 -7.49 -23.54
CA ALA A 159 6.36 -7.46 -24.94
C ALA A 159 5.61 -8.56 -25.72
N MET A 160 4.37 -8.29 -26.12
CA MET A 160 3.68 -9.05 -27.15
C MET A 160 4.22 -8.57 -28.50
N GLY A 161 5.28 -9.23 -28.97
CA GLY A 161 5.81 -8.98 -30.30
C GLY A 161 7.24 -9.43 -30.53
N VAL A 162 7.54 -10.73 -30.37
CA VAL A 162 8.43 -11.46 -31.28
C VAL A 162 7.97 -12.92 -31.31
N SER A 163 7.49 -13.37 -32.46
CA SER A 163 7.26 -14.77 -32.78
C SER A 163 8.62 -15.48 -32.96
N GLY A 164 8.87 -16.56 -32.21
CA GLY A 164 10.01 -17.43 -32.49
C GLY A 164 10.51 -18.18 -31.26
N GLU A 165 10.14 -19.45 -31.22
CA GLU A 165 10.89 -20.56 -30.61
C GLU A 165 10.92 -20.73 -29.07
N THR A 166 10.87 -22.00 -28.72
CA THR A 166 10.71 -22.60 -27.40
C THR A 166 11.90 -22.30 -26.48
N ALA A 167 11.70 -21.38 -25.54
CA ALA A 167 12.52 -21.23 -24.34
C ALA A 167 11.60 -21.02 -23.13
N ALA A 168 12.01 -21.55 -21.98
CA ALA A 168 11.26 -21.53 -20.72
C ALA A 168 10.58 -20.17 -20.48
N VAL A 169 9.26 -20.20 -20.28
CA VAL A 169 8.41 -19.03 -20.08
C VAL A 169 9.04 -18.11 -19.03
N PRO A 170 9.54 -16.92 -19.39
CA PRO A 170 10.02 -15.96 -18.40
C PRO A 170 8.84 -15.62 -17.50
N SER A 171 9.06 -15.62 -16.18
CA SER A 171 8.04 -15.08 -15.26
C SER A 171 7.67 -13.67 -15.71
N PRO A 172 6.38 -13.29 -15.72
CA PRO A 172 5.97 -11.99 -16.19
C PRO A 172 6.72 -10.90 -15.40
N PRO A 173 7.17 -9.82 -16.07
CA PRO A 173 7.90 -8.74 -15.41
C PRO A 173 7.08 -8.19 -14.23
N GLN A 174 7.69 -8.14 -13.05
CA GLN A 174 7.05 -7.60 -11.85
C GLN A 174 6.90 -6.09 -11.95
N PRO A 175 5.81 -5.51 -11.41
CA PRO A 175 5.63 -4.06 -11.40
C PRO A 175 6.71 -3.40 -10.55
N ARG A 176 7.25 -2.29 -11.06
CA ARG A 176 8.11 -1.36 -10.30
C ARG A 176 7.34 -0.09 -10.00
N PHE A 177 7.63 0.54 -8.87
CA PHE A 177 6.92 1.71 -8.37
C PHE A 177 7.79 2.96 -8.40
N CYS A 178 7.19 4.11 -8.66
CA CYS A 178 7.91 5.38 -8.75
C CYS A 178 8.64 5.77 -7.45
N PHE A 179 8.16 5.32 -6.28
CA PHE A 179 8.82 5.59 -4.99
C PHE A 179 10.18 4.90 -4.82
N GLU A 180 10.49 3.91 -5.66
CA GLU A 180 11.79 3.23 -5.65
C GLU A 180 12.91 4.10 -6.25
N LEU A 181 12.56 5.16 -6.99
CA LEU A 181 13.55 6.03 -7.63
C LEU A 181 14.24 6.96 -6.62
N PRO A 182 15.54 7.23 -6.79
CA PRO A 182 16.22 8.30 -6.05
C PRO A 182 15.51 9.65 -6.20
N LEU A 183 15.01 9.93 -7.41
CA LEU A 183 14.24 11.12 -7.74
C LEU A 183 13.02 11.31 -6.82
N TRP A 184 12.34 10.25 -6.40
CA TRP A 184 11.18 10.36 -5.50
C TRP A 184 11.58 10.99 -4.16
N ARG A 185 12.72 10.59 -3.60
CA ARG A 185 13.23 11.11 -2.32
C ARG A 185 13.72 12.55 -2.42
N GLU A 186 14.22 12.94 -3.59
CA GLU A 186 14.61 14.31 -3.88
C GLU A 186 13.39 15.22 -4.08
N LEU A 187 12.37 14.68 -4.75
CA LEU A 187 11.17 15.43 -5.14
C LEU A 187 10.18 15.61 -4.00
N ILE A 188 9.92 14.58 -3.19
CA ILE A 188 8.91 14.60 -2.12
C ILE A 188 9.56 15.02 -0.80
N THR A 189 9.18 16.20 -0.30
CA THR A 189 9.72 16.74 0.95
C THR A 189 8.91 16.33 2.17
N ASP A 190 7.61 16.07 2.00
CA ASP A 190 6.70 15.79 3.10
C ASP A 190 5.73 14.66 2.71
N ILE A 191 5.44 13.77 3.66
CA ILE A 191 4.51 12.66 3.46
C ILE A 191 3.38 12.80 4.47
N ILE A 192 2.16 12.97 3.97
CA ILE A 192 0.97 13.14 4.80
C ILE A 192 0.10 11.90 4.69
N TYR A 193 -0.07 11.22 5.82
CA TYR A 193 -0.83 9.97 5.90
C TYR A 193 -2.22 10.23 6.50
N LEU A 194 -3.27 10.03 5.72
CA LEU A 194 -4.67 10.07 6.16
C LEU A 194 -5.05 8.71 6.75
N ARG A 195 -5.32 8.65 8.05
CA ARG A 195 -5.56 7.40 8.79
C ARG A 195 -7.04 7.04 8.88
N LYS A 196 -7.89 8.05 9.05
CA LYS A 196 -9.32 7.83 9.30
C LYS A 196 -10.03 7.40 8.01
N ILE A 197 -10.55 6.18 7.97
CA ILE A 197 -11.44 5.73 6.89
C ILE A 197 -12.81 6.37 7.12
N GLU A 198 -13.29 7.16 6.16
CA GLU A 198 -14.57 7.89 6.26
C GLU A 198 -15.68 7.25 5.41
N ARG A 199 -15.34 6.52 4.34
CA ARG A 199 -16.33 5.89 3.45
C ARG A 199 -17.11 4.77 4.15
N GLN A 200 -16.41 3.84 4.79
CA GLN A 200 -17.02 2.74 5.54
C GLN A 200 -17.18 3.17 7.00
N ARG A 201 -18.36 2.99 7.58
CA ARG A 201 -18.63 3.33 9.00
C ARG A 201 -18.52 2.14 9.95
N ASP A 202 -18.68 0.93 9.43
CA ASP A 202 -18.60 -0.31 10.19
C ASP A 202 -17.15 -0.62 10.60
N PRO A 203 -16.81 -0.63 11.91
CA PRO A 203 -15.46 -0.93 12.39
C PRO A 203 -14.95 -2.31 11.96
N VAL A 204 -15.83 -3.31 11.90
CA VAL A 204 -15.47 -4.68 11.50
C VAL A 204 -15.02 -4.67 10.04
N PHE A 205 -15.80 -3.99 9.18
CA PHE A 205 -15.44 -3.88 7.78
C PHE A 205 -14.19 -3.01 7.56
N GLN A 206 -14.00 -1.95 8.34
CA GLN A 206 -12.76 -1.15 8.30
C GLN A 206 -11.53 -1.98 8.66
N GLN A 207 -11.62 -2.85 9.67
CA GLN A 207 -10.53 -3.75 10.05
C GLN A 207 -10.21 -4.72 8.91
N LEU A 208 -11.22 -5.40 8.35
CA LEU A 208 -11.06 -6.29 7.20
C LEU A 208 -10.39 -5.59 6.03
N LEU A 209 -10.81 -4.36 5.70
CA LEU A 209 -10.20 -3.57 4.63
C LEU A 209 -8.76 -3.17 4.94
N THR A 210 -8.42 -2.92 6.20
CA THR A 210 -7.06 -2.61 6.64
C THR A 210 -6.14 -3.82 6.51
N GLU A 211 -6.62 -5.00 6.88
CA GLU A 211 -5.92 -6.28 6.71
C GLU A 211 -5.75 -6.63 5.22
N ALA A 212 -6.82 -6.46 4.43
CA ALA A 212 -6.80 -6.69 2.98
C ALA A 212 -5.82 -5.75 2.27
N ARG A 213 -5.69 -4.50 2.73
CA ARG A 213 -4.77 -3.49 2.18
C ARG A 213 -3.30 -3.92 2.23
N ILE A 214 -2.90 -4.63 3.28
CA ILE A 214 -1.52 -5.12 3.44
C ILE A 214 -1.37 -6.59 3.05
N GLY A 215 -2.46 -7.26 2.67
CA GLY A 215 -2.46 -8.67 2.28
C GLY A 215 -2.29 -9.64 3.44
N ALA A 216 -2.72 -9.26 4.65
CA ALA A 216 -2.59 -10.04 5.86
C ALA A 216 -3.96 -10.24 6.54
N LEU A 217 -4.87 -10.97 5.87
CA LEU A 217 -6.20 -11.28 6.41
C LEU A 217 -6.09 -12.19 7.63
N SER A 218 -6.74 -11.79 8.72
CA SER A 218 -6.95 -12.62 9.91
C SER A 218 -7.95 -13.76 9.61
N ALA A 219 -7.92 -14.81 10.43
CA ALA A 219 -8.89 -15.90 10.33
C ALA A 219 -10.34 -15.41 10.51
N GLU A 220 -10.55 -14.38 11.35
CA GLU A 220 -11.85 -13.75 11.51
C GLU A 220 -12.28 -13.05 10.22
N SER A 221 -11.43 -12.20 9.63
CA SER A 221 -11.74 -11.53 8.36
C SER A 221 -12.02 -12.50 7.22
N VAL A 222 -11.28 -13.62 7.14
CA VAL A 222 -11.56 -14.70 6.20
C VAL A 222 -12.95 -15.28 6.45
N THR A 223 -13.28 -15.62 7.70
CA THR A 223 -14.62 -16.12 8.07
C THR A 223 -15.72 -15.13 7.70
N ARG A 224 -15.47 -13.82 7.90
CA ARG A 224 -16.40 -12.76 7.50
C ARG A 224 -16.62 -12.76 5.99
N LEU A 225 -15.55 -12.83 5.18
CA LEU A 225 -15.66 -12.91 3.72
C LEU A 225 -16.37 -14.19 3.25
N GLU A 226 -16.09 -15.33 3.89
CA GLU A 226 -16.76 -16.61 3.63
C GLU A 226 -18.25 -16.53 3.95
N SER A 227 -18.65 -15.85 5.02
CA SER A 227 -20.07 -15.62 5.34
C SER A 227 -20.83 -14.81 4.27
N ARG A 228 -20.10 -14.12 3.37
CA ARG A 228 -20.66 -13.37 2.24
C ARG A 228 -20.76 -14.21 0.96
N MET A 229 -20.30 -15.46 0.99
CA MET A 229 -20.42 -16.40 -0.13
C MET A 229 -21.79 -17.08 -0.14
N GLY A 230 -22.35 -17.26 -1.34
CA GLY A 230 -23.61 -18.01 -1.53
C GLY A 230 -24.87 -17.30 -1.03
N LEU A 231 -24.79 -16.06 -0.57
CA LEU A 231 -25.96 -15.26 -0.20
C LEU A 231 -26.89 -15.04 -1.41
N PRO A 232 -28.22 -15.02 -1.21
CA PRO A 232 -29.16 -14.80 -2.29
C PRO A 232 -29.07 -13.35 -2.78
N TRP A 233 -28.77 -13.17 -4.07
CA TRP A 233 -28.72 -11.84 -4.70
C TRP A 233 -29.37 -11.80 -6.09
N GLN A 234 -29.61 -12.97 -6.69
CA GLN A 234 -30.13 -13.10 -8.05
C GLN A 234 -31.60 -12.65 -8.16
N GLU A 235 -32.34 -12.80 -7.07
CA GLU A 235 -33.76 -12.44 -6.94
C GLU A 235 -33.96 -10.96 -6.59
N ALA A 236 -32.90 -10.25 -6.22
CA ALA A 236 -32.98 -8.81 -5.98
C ALA A 236 -33.31 -8.08 -7.27
N GLU A 237 -34.26 -7.13 -7.19
CA GLU A 237 -34.66 -6.30 -8.33
C GLU A 237 -33.49 -5.44 -8.83
N ILE A 238 -32.67 -4.92 -7.90
CA ILE A 238 -31.39 -4.27 -8.18
C ILE A 238 -30.29 -5.20 -7.68
N ARG A 239 -29.62 -5.89 -8.61
CA ARG A 239 -28.56 -6.86 -8.30
C ARG A 239 -27.26 -6.14 -7.91
N PRO A 240 -26.38 -6.77 -7.11
CA PRO A 240 -25.02 -6.29 -6.91
C PRO A 240 -24.30 -6.17 -8.26
N THR A 241 -23.50 -5.11 -8.44
CA THR A 241 -22.66 -5.03 -9.65
C THR A 241 -21.53 -6.04 -9.57
N LEU A 242 -21.35 -6.83 -10.62
CA LEU A 242 -20.25 -7.78 -10.74
C LEU A 242 -18.95 -7.05 -11.08
N LEU A 243 -17.91 -7.27 -10.27
CA LEU A 243 -16.58 -6.70 -10.51
C LEU A 243 -15.68 -7.74 -11.16
N PHE A 244 -15.30 -7.51 -12.42
CA PHE A 244 -14.39 -8.38 -13.17
C PHE A 244 -13.03 -7.74 -13.38
N ALA A 245 -12.05 -8.57 -13.72
CA ALA A 245 -10.73 -8.10 -14.06
C ALA A 245 -10.62 -7.61 -15.52
N ARG A 246 -11.34 -8.27 -16.45
CA ARG A 246 -11.21 -8.05 -17.90
C ARG A 246 -12.49 -7.47 -18.50
N ASN A 247 -12.34 -6.56 -19.48
CA ASN A 247 -13.49 -5.97 -20.19
C ASN A 247 -14.34 -7.02 -20.90
N ALA A 248 -13.74 -8.06 -21.50
CA ALA A 248 -14.48 -9.10 -22.21
C ALA A 248 -15.51 -9.85 -21.34
N GLU A 249 -15.26 -9.99 -20.03
CA GLU A 249 -16.21 -10.59 -19.10
C GLU A 249 -17.36 -9.63 -18.77
N VAL A 250 -17.03 -8.35 -18.57
CA VAL A 250 -17.99 -7.26 -18.37
C VAL A 250 -18.95 -7.15 -19.54
N ASP A 251 -18.40 -7.09 -20.76
CA ASP A 251 -19.17 -6.92 -21.99
C ASP A 251 -20.14 -8.08 -22.18
N ARG A 252 -19.66 -9.33 -21.96
CA ARG A 252 -20.50 -10.53 -22.04
C ARG A 252 -21.67 -10.51 -21.07
N VAL A 253 -21.44 -10.12 -19.81
CA VAL A 253 -22.49 -10.08 -18.79
C VAL A 253 -23.49 -8.96 -19.09
N ASN A 254 -23.01 -7.76 -19.41
CA ASN A 254 -23.87 -6.64 -19.74
C ASN A 254 -24.71 -6.93 -20.99
N GLN A 255 -24.09 -7.44 -22.07
CA GLN A 255 -24.79 -7.80 -23.30
C GLN A 255 -25.88 -8.84 -23.05
N ARG A 256 -25.57 -9.95 -22.36
CA ARG A 256 -26.55 -11.00 -22.06
C ARG A 256 -27.75 -10.48 -21.28
N ASN A 257 -27.53 -9.63 -20.28
CA ASN A 257 -28.63 -9.06 -19.51
C ASN A 257 -29.46 -8.08 -20.34
N MET A 258 -28.80 -7.27 -21.20
CA MET A 258 -29.50 -6.34 -22.09
C MET A 258 -30.33 -7.05 -23.17
N GLU A 259 -29.85 -8.17 -23.70
CA GLU A 259 -30.57 -9.00 -24.69
C GLU A 259 -31.81 -9.68 -24.11
N ALA A 260 -31.83 -9.94 -22.80
CA ALA A 260 -32.96 -10.55 -22.13
C ALA A 260 -34.12 -9.57 -21.85
N LEU A 261 -33.92 -8.26 -22.03
CA LEU A 261 -34.92 -7.23 -21.76
C LEU A 261 -35.81 -7.00 -22.98
N THR A 262 -37.14 -6.93 -22.76
CA THR A 262 -38.16 -6.67 -23.78
C THR A 262 -38.77 -5.27 -23.68
N GLY A 263 -38.29 -4.44 -22.76
CA GLY A 263 -38.80 -3.09 -22.53
C GLY A 263 -38.48 -2.09 -23.65
N GLU A 264 -39.03 -0.88 -23.55
CA GLU A 264 -38.76 0.18 -24.52
C GLU A 264 -37.26 0.51 -24.58
N ARG A 265 -36.70 0.50 -25.80
CA ARG A 265 -35.29 0.77 -26.07
C ARG A 265 -35.10 2.20 -26.56
N ARG A 266 -34.10 2.90 -26.03
CA ARG A 266 -33.62 4.19 -26.57
C ARG A 266 -32.11 4.23 -26.66
N ILE A 267 -31.62 4.96 -27.65
CA ILE A 267 -30.20 5.17 -27.91
C ILE A 267 -29.93 6.66 -27.72
N TYR A 268 -28.86 6.97 -26.98
CA TYR A 268 -28.39 8.31 -26.73
C TYR A 268 -26.96 8.45 -27.22
N ASP A 269 -26.76 9.23 -28.27
CA ASP A 269 -25.42 9.60 -28.70
C ASP A 269 -24.91 10.82 -27.93
N ALA A 270 -23.61 10.84 -27.68
CA ALA A 270 -22.93 11.97 -27.08
C ALA A 270 -23.00 13.16 -28.05
N GLN A 271 -23.33 14.33 -27.51
CA GLN A 271 -23.55 15.55 -28.29
C GLN A 271 -22.43 16.53 -28.02
N THR A 272 -21.87 17.16 -29.06
CA THR A 272 -21.04 18.33 -28.85
C THR A 272 -21.88 19.44 -28.27
N VAL A 273 -21.45 20.02 -27.15
CA VAL A 273 -22.09 21.19 -26.55
C VAL A 273 -21.13 22.36 -26.50
N LEU A 274 -21.69 23.54 -26.70
CA LEU A 274 -21.01 24.82 -26.63
C LEU A 274 -21.62 25.65 -25.49
N MET A 275 -20.80 26.22 -24.62
CA MET A 275 -21.24 27.29 -23.72
C MET A 275 -21.19 28.62 -24.47
N GLU A 276 -22.33 29.29 -24.58
CA GLU A 276 -22.33 30.72 -24.88
C GLU A 276 -21.76 31.48 -23.68
N LYS A 277 -20.79 32.38 -23.91
CA LYS A 277 -20.29 33.29 -22.87
C LYS A 277 -21.38 34.30 -22.50
N THR A 278 -22.37 33.89 -21.70
CA THR A 278 -23.35 34.81 -21.13
C THR A 278 -22.76 35.52 -19.91
N GLY A 279 -22.33 36.76 -20.10
CA GLY A 279 -22.57 37.86 -19.16
C GLY A 279 -21.81 37.89 -17.82
N ARG A 280 -20.84 38.82 -17.76
CA ARG A 280 -20.36 39.59 -16.57
C ARG A 280 -21.12 39.38 -15.25
N ARG A 281 -20.38 39.05 -14.17
CA ARG A 281 -20.48 39.81 -12.91
C ARG A 281 -19.47 40.97 -12.99
N SER A 282 -19.96 42.16 -12.67
CA SER A 282 -19.36 43.49 -12.86
C SER A 282 -17.94 43.69 -12.31
N GLY A 283 -17.06 44.32 -13.10
CA GLY A 283 -15.92 45.10 -12.61
C GLY A 283 -14.63 45.02 -13.43
N ALA A 284 -14.37 46.05 -14.25
CA ALA A 284 -13.13 46.41 -14.97
C ALA A 284 -12.86 45.78 -16.37
N PRO A 285 -12.58 46.61 -17.40
CA PRO A 285 -12.34 46.18 -18.78
C PRO A 285 -10.85 45.94 -19.05
N THR A 286 -10.52 44.82 -19.69
CA THR A 286 -9.35 44.72 -20.59
C THR A 286 -9.73 43.92 -21.83
N THR A 287 -9.14 44.35 -22.95
CA THR A 287 -9.58 44.28 -24.35
C THR A 287 -9.27 42.92 -25.05
N PRO A 288 -9.54 42.70 -26.36
CA PRO A 288 -10.45 41.67 -26.86
C PRO A 288 -9.78 40.50 -27.63
N ALA A 289 -10.63 39.57 -28.08
CA ALA A 289 -10.37 38.49 -29.06
C ALA A 289 -9.77 37.17 -28.52
N THR A 290 -10.64 36.28 -28.03
CA THR A 290 -10.44 34.84 -28.24
C THR A 290 -11.40 34.42 -29.35
N LEU A 291 -10.84 34.01 -30.48
CA LEU A 291 -11.57 33.48 -31.63
C LEU A 291 -12.59 32.42 -31.15
N PRO A 292 -13.82 32.39 -31.70
CA PRO A 292 -14.72 31.27 -31.47
C PRO A 292 -14.07 30.05 -32.11
N ILE A 293 -13.55 29.14 -31.28
CA ILE A 293 -12.96 27.91 -31.80
C ILE A 293 -14.14 27.09 -32.34
N SER A 294 -14.15 26.85 -33.65
CA SER A 294 -15.20 26.05 -34.27
C SER A 294 -15.12 24.61 -33.75
N PRO A 295 -16.24 23.94 -33.43
CA PRO A 295 -16.27 22.49 -33.21
C PRO A 295 -15.63 21.69 -34.35
N ASP A 296 -15.67 22.25 -35.56
CA ASP A 296 -15.16 21.64 -36.79
C ASP A 296 -13.65 21.88 -37.00
N ASP A 297 -12.99 22.58 -36.08
CA ASP A 297 -11.52 22.69 -36.08
C ASP A 297 -10.92 21.27 -35.93
N PRO A 298 -10.01 20.83 -36.83
CA PRO A 298 -9.44 19.49 -36.78
C PRO A 298 -8.80 19.12 -35.43
N ASP A 299 -8.21 20.09 -34.74
CA ASP A 299 -7.61 19.86 -33.43
C ASP A 299 -8.68 19.72 -32.33
N VAL A 300 -9.82 20.42 -32.46
CA VAL A 300 -10.98 20.25 -31.57
C VAL A 300 -11.64 18.90 -31.80
N ALA A 301 -11.86 18.51 -33.05
CA ALA A 301 -12.42 17.22 -33.41
C ALA A 301 -11.54 16.08 -32.84
N ALA A 302 -10.23 16.14 -33.06
CA ALA A 302 -9.29 15.17 -32.49
C ALA A 302 -9.23 15.22 -30.94
N ALA A 303 -9.52 16.36 -30.31
CA ALA A 303 -9.64 16.45 -28.86
C ALA A 303 -10.94 15.83 -28.34
N LEU A 304 -12.05 16.01 -29.06
CA LEU A 304 -13.35 15.40 -28.75
C LEU A 304 -13.32 13.88 -28.93
N GLU A 305 -12.72 13.36 -29.99
CA GLU A 305 -12.54 11.91 -30.20
C GLU A 305 -11.70 11.27 -29.09
N ARG A 306 -10.63 11.95 -28.67
CA ARG A 306 -9.85 11.50 -27.51
C ARG A 306 -10.66 11.53 -26.22
N LEU A 307 -11.49 12.56 -26.04
CA LEU A 307 -12.39 12.63 -24.88
C LEU A 307 -13.37 11.45 -24.88
N ASP A 308 -13.94 11.09 -26.03
CA ASP A 308 -14.86 9.95 -26.17
C ASP A 308 -14.16 8.61 -25.90
N SER A 309 -12.91 8.45 -26.35
CA SER A 309 -12.11 7.23 -26.13
C SER A 309 -11.77 7.01 -24.65
N ASP A 310 -11.51 8.09 -23.90
CA ASP A 310 -11.12 8.03 -22.48
C ASP A 310 -12.31 8.34 -21.53
N ALA A 311 -13.51 8.48 -22.07
CA ALA A 311 -14.70 8.99 -21.39
C ALA A 311 -15.14 8.12 -20.20
N PRO A 312 -15.77 8.72 -19.18
CA PRO A 312 -16.43 7.97 -18.12
C PRO A 312 -17.80 7.45 -18.60
N TYR A 313 -18.38 8.06 -19.64
CA TYR A 313 -19.65 7.74 -20.29
C TYR A 313 -19.45 6.87 -21.52
N ASP A 314 -20.54 6.28 -21.99
CA ASP A 314 -20.55 5.54 -23.24
C ASP A 314 -20.92 6.52 -24.38
N PRO A 315 -20.09 6.71 -25.42
CA PRO A 315 -20.38 7.65 -26.51
C PRO A 315 -21.72 7.39 -27.20
N THR A 316 -22.08 6.11 -27.32
CA THR A 316 -23.42 5.67 -27.70
C THR A 316 -23.97 4.81 -26.57
N LEU A 317 -24.89 5.36 -25.79
CA LEU A 317 -25.53 4.68 -24.67
C LEU A 317 -26.86 4.09 -25.13
N THR A 318 -27.00 2.76 -25.05
CA THR A 318 -28.29 2.09 -25.26
C THR A 318 -28.92 1.77 -23.92
N LEU A 319 -30.13 2.27 -23.69
CA LEU A 319 -30.94 1.99 -22.50
C LEU A 319 -32.19 1.20 -22.91
N VAL A 320 -32.59 0.26 -22.05
CA VAL A 320 -33.81 -0.54 -22.22
C VAL A 320 -34.55 -0.52 -20.89
N VAL A 321 -35.87 -0.34 -20.89
CA VAL A 321 -36.65 -0.38 -19.64
C VAL A 321 -36.45 -1.72 -18.93
N GLY A 322 -36.19 -1.67 -17.63
CA GLY A 322 -35.74 -2.81 -16.82
C GLY A 322 -34.22 -2.96 -16.71
N ALA A 323 -33.43 -2.20 -17.48
CA ALA A 323 -31.98 -2.25 -17.40
C ALA A 323 -31.45 -1.72 -16.07
N GLN A 324 -30.52 -2.45 -15.48
CA GLN A 324 -29.73 -1.98 -14.35
C GLN A 324 -28.66 -1.00 -14.82
N VAL A 325 -28.69 0.19 -14.25
CA VAL A 325 -27.79 1.29 -14.57
C VAL A 325 -27.02 1.78 -13.35
N MET A 326 -25.90 2.44 -13.60
CA MET A 326 -25.11 3.14 -12.59
C MET A 326 -24.93 4.60 -12.97
N LEU A 327 -25.10 5.48 -11.99
CA LEU A 327 -24.87 6.92 -12.13
C LEU A 327 -23.38 7.23 -12.14
N LEU A 328 -22.94 8.07 -13.08
CA LEU A 328 -21.53 8.39 -13.32
C LEU A 328 -21.08 9.71 -12.67
N VAL A 329 -22.02 10.52 -12.18
CA VAL A 329 -21.76 11.86 -11.63
C VAL A 329 -22.42 12.01 -10.27
N ASN A 330 -21.96 12.98 -9.49
CA ASN A 330 -22.64 13.36 -8.26
C ASN A 330 -23.80 14.32 -8.60
N MET A 331 -25.04 13.87 -8.40
CA MET A 331 -26.23 14.69 -8.67
C MET A 331 -26.77 15.35 -7.39
N ASP A 332 -27.00 14.55 -6.35
CA ASP A 332 -27.54 15.01 -5.07
C ASP A 332 -27.01 14.13 -3.94
N GLN A 333 -26.02 14.65 -3.22
CA GLN A 333 -25.37 13.92 -2.13
C GLN A 333 -26.31 13.73 -0.93
N THR A 334 -27.27 14.64 -0.71
CA THR A 334 -28.20 14.56 0.42
C THR A 334 -29.17 13.39 0.25
N ARG A 335 -29.58 13.13 -0.99
CA ARG A 335 -30.39 11.96 -1.38
C ARG A 335 -29.55 10.70 -1.67
N GLY A 336 -28.24 10.77 -1.47
CA GLY A 336 -27.32 9.66 -1.74
C GLY A 336 -27.12 9.34 -3.24
N LEU A 337 -27.51 10.25 -4.14
CA LEU A 337 -27.31 10.15 -5.59
C LEU A 337 -25.91 10.64 -5.95
N VAL A 338 -24.97 9.70 -5.90
CA VAL A 338 -23.55 9.96 -6.17
C VAL A 338 -23.03 9.04 -7.24
N ASN A 339 -21.83 9.31 -7.74
CA ASN A 339 -21.16 8.40 -8.66
C ASN A 339 -21.04 6.99 -8.05
N GLY A 340 -21.56 5.99 -8.77
CA GLY A 340 -21.65 4.60 -8.36
C GLY A 340 -23.04 4.17 -7.89
N SER A 341 -23.99 5.10 -7.66
CA SER A 341 -25.36 4.76 -7.27
C SER A 341 -26.04 3.91 -8.34
N ARG A 342 -26.56 2.75 -7.95
CA ARG A 342 -27.27 1.82 -8.84
C ARG A 342 -28.77 2.04 -8.83
N GLY A 343 -29.38 1.81 -9.99
CA GLY A 343 -30.82 1.87 -10.17
C GLY A 343 -31.29 1.01 -11.32
N VAL A 344 -32.60 0.92 -11.48
CA VAL A 344 -33.26 0.26 -12.60
C VAL A 344 -34.05 1.29 -13.39
N LEU A 345 -33.88 1.28 -14.71
CA LEU A 345 -34.63 2.13 -15.61
C LEU A 345 -36.12 1.72 -15.60
N GLN A 346 -36.99 2.65 -15.25
CA GLN A 346 -38.44 2.43 -15.16
C GLN A 346 -39.17 2.87 -16.45
N GLY A 347 -38.60 3.82 -17.18
CA GLY A 347 -39.23 4.40 -18.36
C GLY A 347 -38.52 5.66 -18.82
N TYR A 348 -39.23 6.43 -19.65
CA TYR A 348 -38.75 7.71 -20.18
C TYR A 348 -39.81 8.78 -19.98
N THR A 349 -39.38 10.03 -19.81
CA THR A 349 -40.30 11.17 -19.85
C THR A 349 -40.82 11.37 -21.27
N ALA A 350 -41.85 12.20 -21.45
CA ALA A 350 -42.32 12.59 -22.78
C ALA A 350 -41.21 13.22 -23.65
N GLY A 351 -40.25 13.92 -23.02
CA GLY A 351 -39.06 14.47 -23.68
C GLY A 351 -37.94 13.45 -23.93
N GLY A 352 -38.15 12.17 -23.61
CA GLY A 352 -37.19 11.11 -23.84
C GLY A 352 -36.06 11.03 -22.82
N LEU A 353 -36.15 11.70 -21.66
CA LEU A 353 -35.16 11.56 -20.59
C LEU A 353 -35.42 10.28 -19.76
N PRO A 354 -34.39 9.53 -19.35
CA PRO A 354 -34.54 8.32 -18.57
C PRO A 354 -35.06 8.59 -17.15
N ILE A 355 -35.98 7.75 -16.70
CA ILE A 355 -36.54 7.73 -15.34
C ILE A 355 -35.98 6.50 -14.62
N VAL A 356 -35.18 6.70 -13.59
CA VAL A 356 -34.44 5.63 -12.90
C VAL A 356 -34.87 5.55 -11.44
N ARG A 357 -35.23 4.36 -10.98
CA ARG A 357 -35.42 4.10 -9.55
C ARG A 357 -34.09 3.64 -8.96
N PHE A 358 -33.43 4.53 -8.20
CA PHE A 358 -32.16 4.24 -7.54
C PHE A 358 -32.38 3.56 -6.20
N LEU A 359 -31.44 2.70 -5.76
CA LEU A 359 -31.56 2.02 -4.46
C LEU A 359 -31.64 3.01 -3.29
N SER A 360 -30.96 4.15 -3.39
CA SER A 360 -30.93 5.18 -2.36
C SER A 360 -32.18 6.08 -2.33
N CYS A 361 -33.12 5.92 -3.26
CA CYS A 361 -34.28 6.78 -3.41
C CYS A 361 -35.55 5.95 -3.60
N ALA A 362 -36.55 6.16 -2.74
CA ALA A 362 -37.86 5.52 -2.91
C ALA A 362 -38.53 5.96 -4.23
N GLU A 363 -38.48 7.26 -4.52
CA GLU A 363 -39.08 7.84 -5.72
C GLU A 363 -38.15 7.76 -6.94
N PRO A 364 -38.68 7.44 -8.14
CA PRO A 364 -37.92 7.51 -9.38
C PRO A 364 -37.38 8.91 -9.67
N VAL A 365 -36.18 8.96 -10.24
CA VAL A 365 -35.45 10.20 -10.54
C VAL A 365 -35.32 10.34 -12.04
N VAL A 366 -35.67 11.52 -12.57
CA VAL A 366 -35.37 11.89 -13.96
C VAL A 366 -33.89 12.24 -14.05
N VAL A 367 -33.16 11.55 -14.93
CA VAL A 367 -31.73 11.78 -15.10
C VAL A 367 -31.51 12.59 -16.38
N ASP A 368 -31.07 13.83 -16.21
CA ASP A 368 -30.75 14.74 -17.31
C ASP A 368 -29.29 14.56 -17.78
N ARG A 369 -28.95 15.15 -18.93
CA ARG A 369 -27.62 15.09 -19.50
C ARG A 369 -26.62 15.84 -18.63
N ALA A 370 -25.43 15.27 -18.46
CA ALA A 370 -24.28 15.95 -17.89
C ALA A 370 -23.31 16.35 -19.01
N ALA A 371 -22.49 17.39 -18.76
CA ALA A 371 -21.49 17.85 -19.70
C ALA A 371 -20.07 17.61 -19.17
N TRP A 372 -19.19 17.16 -20.06
CA TRP A 372 -17.76 16.97 -19.86
C TRP A 372 -17.01 17.90 -20.79
N TRP A 373 -16.31 18.87 -20.21
CA TRP A 373 -15.68 19.97 -20.95
C TRP A 373 -14.25 19.64 -21.35
N LEU A 374 -13.85 20.07 -22.53
CA LEU A 374 -12.47 20.04 -22.96
C LEU A 374 -11.67 21.07 -22.16
N SER A 375 -10.60 20.60 -21.53
CA SER A 375 -9.75 21.44 -20.70
C SER A 375 -8.77 22.32 -21.48
N ASP A 376 -8.58 22.06 -22.79
CA ASP A 376 -7.77 22.92 -23.68
C ASP A 376 -8.62 23.90 -24.51
N TYR A 377 -9.95 23.77 -24.46
CA TYR A 377 -10.89 24.52 -25.29
C TYR A 377 -12.04 25.02 -24.44
N ASP A 378 -11.97 26.29 -24.06
CA ASP A 378 -12.97 26.93 -23.22
C ASP A 378 -14.35 26.87 -23.89
N GLY A 379 -15.35 26.42 -23.14
CA GLY A 379 -16.74 26.34 -23.59
C GLY A 379 -17.07 25.24 -24.61
N ILE A 380 -16.18 24.29 -24.93
CA ILE A 380 -16.51 23.15 -25.80
C ILE A 380 -16.46 21.84 -25.00
N GLY A 381 -17.44 20.96 -25.17
CA GLY A 381 -17.48 19.68 -24.47
C GLY A 381 -18.40 18.65 -25.10
N ARG A 382 -18.56 17.53 -24.40
CA ARG A 382 -19.51 16.47 -24.71
C ARG A 382 -20.61 16.44 -23.67
N SER A 383 -21.85 16.39 -24.11
CA SER A 383 -23.02 16.15 -23.27
C SER A 383 -23.54 14.75 -23.49
N GLN A 384 -23.81 14.02 -22.42
CA GLN A 384 -24.36 12.67 -22.46
C GLN A 384 -25.19 12.38 -21.20
N ILE A 385 -26.13 11.45 -21.29
CA ILE A 385 -26.81 10.91 -20.12
C ILE A 385 -25.76 10.25 -19.20
N PRO A 386 -25.61 10.68 -17.93
CA PRO A 386 -24.58 10.21 -17.02
C PRO A 386 -24.91 8.84 -16.42
N LEU A 387 -25.36 7.91 -17.25
CA LEU A 387 -25.66 6.53 -16.90
C LEU A 387 -24.81 5.58 -17.71
N ARG A 388 -24.57 4.39 -17.18
CA ARG A 388 -24.08 3.25 -17.94
C ARG A 388 -24.77 1.97 -17.52
N ILE A 389 -24.73 0.95 -18.38
CA ILE A 389 -25.14 -0.40 -18.01
C ILE A 389 -24.19 -0.95 -16.94
N ALA A 390 -24.76 -1.48 -15.86
CA ALA A 390 -24.01 -1.76 -14.64
C ALA A 390 -24.36 -3.09 -13.97
N TYR A 391 -24.70 -4.11 -14.77
CA TYR A 391 -24.69 -5.49 -14.27
C TYR A 391 -23.27 -5.92 -13.92
N ALA A 392 -22.29 -5.49 -14.73
CA ALA A 392 -20.87 -5.73 -14.52
C ALA A 392 -20.04 -4.48 -14.87
N ILE A 393 -18.91 -4.30 -14.16
CA ILE A 393 -17.84 -3.33 -14.49
C ILE A 393 -16.47 -3.92 -14.18
N THR A 394 -15.39 -3.34 -14.72
CA THR A 394 -14.03 -3.76 -14.36
C THR A 394 -13.58 -3.15 -13.03
N VAL A 395 -12.73 -3.86 -12.29
CA VAL A 395 -12.10 -3.34 -11.05
C VAL A 395 -11.37 -2.02 -11.31
N HIS A 396 -10.70 -1.91 -12.46
CA HIS A 396 -10.04 -0.68 -12.91
C HIS A 396 -11.02 0.50 -13.04
N ARG A 397 -12.20 0.30 -13.64
CA ARG A 397 -13.23 1.35 -13.79
C ARG A 397 -13.94 1.65 -12.47
N ALA A 398 -13.96 0.70 -11.54
CA ALA A 398 -14.52 0.90 -10.21
C ALA A 398 -13.59 1.72 -9.29
N GLN A 399 -12.29 1.87 -9.64
CA GLN A 399 -11.35 2.67 -8.86
C GLN A 399 -11.84 4.12 -8.73
N GLY A 400 -11.74 4.69 -7.54
CA GLY A 400 -12.32 5.99 -7.21
C GLY A 400 -13.84 6.02 -6.99
N ALA A 401 -14.62 5.08 -7.54
CA ALA A 401 -16.06 5.00 -7.34
C ALA A 401 -16.43 4.46 -5.95
N THR A 402 -17.68 4.70 -5.53
CA THR A 402 -18.25 4.16 -4.29
C THR A 402 -19.53 3.39 -4.60
N LEU A 403 -19.55 2.09 -4.30
CA LEU A 403 -20.65 1.18 -4.58
C LEU A 403 -21.43 0.88 -3.31
N ASP A 404 -22.75 0.89 -3.42
CA ASP A 404 -23.66 0.46 -2.35
C ASP A 404 -23.69 -1.08 -2.21
N SER A 405 -23.50 -1.84 -3.30
CA SER A 405 -23.34 -3.29 -3.29
C SER A 405 -22.54 -3.82 -4.48
N ALA A 406 -21.72 -4.85 -4.27
CA ALA A 406 -20.94 -5.49 -5.32
C ALA A 406 -20.78 -6.99 -5.09
N LEU A 407 -20.72 -7.75 -6.19
CA LEU A 407 -20.34 -9.16 -6.21
C LEU A 407 -18.92 -9.29 -6.75
N ILE A 408 -18.02 -9.88 -5.96
CA ILE A 408 -16.58 -9.90 -6.24
C ILE A 408 -16.08 -11.35 -6.32
N ASP A 409 -15.30 -11.67 -7.36
CA ASP A 409 -14.53 -12.92 -7.46
C ASP A 409 -13.09 -12.67 -7.01
N ILE A 410 -12.75 -13.16 -5.80
CA ILE A 410 -11.42 -13.09 -5.18
C ILE A 410 -10.68 -14.42 -5.36
N GLY A 411 -11.06 -15.24 -6.34
CA GLY A 411 -10.47 -16.54 -6.63
C GLY A 411 -9.88 -16.59 -8.03
N SER A 412 -10.69 -17.05 -8.99
CA SER A 412 -10.23 -17.43 -10.34
C SER A 412 -9.78 -16.25 -11.20
N SER A 413 -10.33 -15.06 -10.97
CA SER A 413 -10.11 -13.88 -11.80
C SER A 413 -9.15 -12.84 -11.19
N THR A 414 -8.69 -13.04 -9.96
CA THR A 414 -7.71 -12.16 -9.31
C THR A 414 -6.28 -12.58 -9.66
N PHE A 415 -5.56 -11.71 -10.36
CA PHE A 415 -4.20 -11.99 -10.86
C PHE A 415 -3.17 -10.92 -10.52
N GLU A 416 -3.59 -9.72 -10.09
CA GLU A 416 -2.70 -8.62 -9.71
C GLU A 416 -2.75 -8.31 -8.20
N TYR A 417 -1.62 -7.85 -7.65
CA TYR A 417 -1.56 -7.30 -6.29
C TYR A 417 -2.51 -6.11 -6.13
N GLY A 418 -3.12 -5.96 -4.96
CA GLY A 418 -4.03 -4.85 -4.67
C GLY A 418 -5.40 -4.91 -5.36
N GLN A 419 -5.60 -5.78 -6.36
CA GLN A 419 -6.85 -5.88 -7.11
C GLN A 419 -8.04 -6.26 -6.21
N ALA A 420 -7.87 -7.28 -5.35
CA ALA A 420 -8.88 -7.67 -4.38
C ALA A 420 -9.19 -6.55 -3.38
N TYR A 421 -8.14 -5.87 -2.89
CA TYR A 421 -8.28 -4.74 -1.98
C TYR A 421 -9.04 -3.56 -2.61
N VAL A 422 -8.73 -3.21 -3.86
CA VAL A 422 -9.45 -2.17 -4.60
C VAL A 422 -10.92 -2.52 -4.70
N ALA A 423 -11.24 -3.75 -5.13
CA ALA A 423 -12.61 -4.23 -5.28
C ALA A 423 -13.40 -4.17 -3.95
N LEU A 424 -12.82 -4.73 -2.87
CA LEU A 424 -13.42 -4.72 -1.54
C LEU A 424 -13.67 -3.29 -1.03
N SER A 425 -12.69 -2.39 -1.18
CA SER A 425 -12.76 -1.02 -0.67
C SER A 425 -13.76 -0.11 -1.40
N ARG A 426 -14.36 -0.58 -2.51
CA ARG A 426 -15.41 0.18 -3.23
C ARG A 426 -16.76 0.10 -2.53
N VAL A 427 -17.02 -0.98 -1.79
CA VAL A 427 -18.31 -1.22 -1.13
C VAL A 427 -18.41 -0.41 0.16
N ARG A 428 -19.59 0.16 0.46
CA ARG A 428 -19.81 0.99 1.66
C ARG A 428 -20.01 0.20 2.96
N SER A 429 -20.58 -1.00 2.89
CA SER A 429 -20.88 -1.83 4.06
C SER A 429 -20.59 -3.30 3.77
N LEU A 430 -20.34 -4.08 4.83
CA LEU A 430 -20.16 -5.52 4.73
C LEU A 430 -21.44 -6.23 4.23
N GLU A 431 -22.61 -5.70 4.58
CA GLU A 431 -23.92 -6.16 4.11
C GLU A 431 -24.10 -6.00 2.59
N GLY A 432 -23.53 -4.94 2.01
CA GLY A 432 -23.54 -4.73 0.56
C GLY A 432 -22.52 -5.59 -0.18
N LEU A 433 -21.62 -6.28 0.52
CA LEU A 433 -20.59 -7.12 -0.09
C LEU A 433 -21.11 -8.53 -0.33
N TYR A 434 -20.92 -9.02 -1.56
CA TYR A 434 -21.14 -10.40 -1.94
C TYR A 434 -19.85 -10.97 -2.51
N VAL A 435 -19.55 -12.22 -2.18
CA VAL A 435 -18.33 -12.90 -2.64
C VAL A 435 -18.72 -14.12 -3.46
N TRP A 436 -18.25 -14.18 -4.72
CA TRP A 436 -18.53 -15.30 -5.60
C TRP A 436 -17.60 -16.49 -5.31
N LYS A 437 -16.30 -16.21 -5.21
CA LYS A 437 -15.25 -17.15 -4.83
C LYS A 437 -14.21 -16.41 -3.99
N LEU A 438 -13.59 -17.14 -3.06
CA LEU A 438 -12.56 -16.61 -2.19
C LEU A 438 -11.34 -17.54 -2.22
N ASP A 439 -10.19 -16.99 -2.58
CA ASP A 439 -8.89 -17.54 -2.22
C ASP A 439 -8.16 -16.49 -1.38
N PRO A 440 -8.07 -16.65 -0.04
CA PRO A 440 -7.45 -15.65 0.83
C PRO A 440 -6.01 -15.29 0.43
N ARG A 441 -5.29 -16.23 -0.22
CA ARG A 441 -3.91 -16.02 -0.69
C ARG A 441 -3.82 -15.02 -1.84
N LYS A 442 -4.94 -14.76 -2.53
CA LYS A 442 -5.05 -13.76 -3.61
C LYS A 442 -5.29 -12.35 -3.08
N VAL A 443 -5.64 -12.21 -1.80
CA VAL A 443 -5.68 -10.91 -1.12
C VAL A 443 -4.25 -10.58 -0.68
N ALA A 444 -3.48 -10.02 -1.60
CA ALA A 444 -2.07 -9.73 -1.40
C ALA A 444 -1.72 -8.29 -1.77
N CYS A 445 -0.81 -7.70 -1.01
CA CYS A 445 -0.14 -6.45 -1.34
C CYS A 445 1.28 -6.75 -1.86
N HIS A 446 1.81 -5.90 -2.73
CA HIS A 446 3.16 -6.08 -3.23
C HIS A 446 4.18 -5.89 -2.07
N PRO A 447 5.16 -6.79 -1.86
CA PRO A 447 6.07 -6.71 -0.71
C PRO A 447 6.81 -5.37 -0.60
N THR A 448 7.34 -4.86 -1.71
CA THR A 448 8.01 -3.54 -1.77
C THR A 448 7.10 -2.38 -1.33
N VAL A 449 5.80 -2.49 -1.56
CA VAL A 449 4.82 -1.48 -1.11
C VAL A 449 4.58 -1.60 0.39
N VAL A 450 4.52 -2.83 0.92
CA VAL A 450 4.42 -3.06 2.37
C VAL A 450 5.63 -2.44 3.07
N GLU A 451 6.85 -2.75 2.61
CA GLU A 451 8.09 -2.18 3.13
C GLU A 451 8.10 -0.64 3.06
N PHE A 452 7.66 -0.06 1.93
CA PHE A 452 7.54 1.38 1.77
C PHE A 452 6.63 1.99 2.84
N TYR A 453 5.42 1.47 3.04
CA TYR A 453 4.49 2.00 4.04
C TYR A 453 4.90 1.73 5.48
N GLU A 454 5.61 0.64 5.75
CA GLU A 454 6.21 0.37 7.06
C GLU A 454 7.26 1.42 7.42
N ALA A 455 8.11 1.79 6.46
CA ALA A 455 9.11 2.84 6.65
C ALA A 455 8.51 4.25 6.88
N LEU A 456 7.25 4.47 6.47
CA LEU A 456 6.53 5.73 6.68
C LEU A 456 5.83 5.85 8.03
N ARG A 457 5.80 4.79 8.84
CA ARG A 457 5.21 4.86 10.18
C ARG A 457 6.09 5.79 11.04
N PRO A 458 5.52 6.82 11.69
CA PRO A 458 6.31 7.72 12.51
C PRO A 458 7.06 6.94 13.59
N THR A 459 8.38 7.12 13.66
CA THR A 459 9.11 6.95 14.91
C THR A 459 8.57 8.00 15.87
N ALA A 460 8.14 7.60 17.08
CA ALA A 460 7.71 8.56 18.09
C ALA A 460 8.80 9.65 18.28
N PRO A 461 8.44 10.95 18.34
CA PRO A 461 9.43 11.98 18.59
C PRO A 461 9.98 11.83 20.00
N THR A 462 11.31 11.72 20.11
CA THR A 462 12.06 12.01 21.34
C THR A 462 12.30 13.52 21.40
N ASP A 463 11.44 14.27 22.10
CA ASP A 463 11.75 15.64 22.52
C ASP A 463 11.28 15.85 23.98
N PRO A 464 12.16 16.21 24.96
CA PRO A 464 11.84 16.20 26.38
C PRO A 464 11.06 17.43 26.90
N THR A 465 10.62 18.34 26.03
CA THR A 465 10.09 19.64 26.49
C THR A 465 8.82 20.04 25.74
N LEU A 466 7.67 19.52 26.15
CA LEU A 466 6.36 20.19 26.03
C LEU A 466 5.40 19.61 27.11
N PRO A 467 4.53 20.43 27.71
CA PRO A 467 3.78 20.04 28.90
C PRO A 467 2.66 19.07 28.56
N THR A 468 2.53 18.02 29.37
CA THR A 468 1.43 17.05 29.37
C THR A 468 0.10 17.74 29.65
N ALA A 469 -0.93 17.40 28.87
CA ALA A 469 -2.32 17.76 29.12
C ALA A 469 -2.80 17.23 30.49
N PRO A 470 -3.78 17.89 31.14
CA PRO A 470 -4.11 17.63 32.54
C PRO A 470 -4.82 16.28 32.71
N ASP A 471 -4.42 15.63 33.80
CA ASP A 471 -4.93 14.39 34.37
C ASP A 471 -6.42 14.52 34.73
N PRO A 472 -7.33 13.64 34.27
CA PRO A 472 -8.65 13.53 34.86
C PRO A 472 -8.52 12.77 36.18
N GLY A 473 -8.82 13.48 37.28
CA GLY A 473 -8.73 12.98 38.65
C GLY A 473 -9.59 11.74 38.96
N PRO A 474 -9.41 11.18 40.17
CA PRO A 474 -9.81 9.83 40.53
C PRO A 474 -11.29 9.77 40.89
N ASP A 475 -11.98 8.75 40.40
CA ASP A 475 -12.87 7.88 41.18
C ASP A 475 -13.72 7.06 40.22
N LEU A 476 -13.55 5.73 40.29
CA LEU A 476 -14.58 4.70 40.43
C LEU A 476 -13.90 3.36 40.13
N ASP A 477 -13.91 2.49 41.15
CA ASP A 477 -13.43 1.11 41.10
C ASP A 477 -13.96 0.36 39.87
N ASP A 478 -13.05 -0.17 39.06
CA ASP A 478 -13.31 -1.25 38.10
C ASP A 478 -12.21 -2.31 38.31
N PRO A 479 -12.54 -3.61 38.36
CA PRO A 479 -11.71 -4.62 38.97
C PRO A 479 -10.44 -4.80 38.14
N ALA A 480 -9.31 -4.83 38.85
CA ALA A 480 -7.99 -5.08 38.30
C ALA A 480 -8.02 -6.22 37.27
N ALA A 481 -7.71 -5.89 36.02
CA ALA A 481 -7.26 -6.89 35.06
C ALA A 481 -6.09 -7.67 35.71
N PRO A 482 -6.06 -9.01 35.61
CA PRO A 482 -5.03 -9.79 36.27
C PRO A 482 -3.64 -9.34 35.76
N PRO A 483 -2.64 -9.18 36.64
CA PRO A 483 -1.31 -8.80 36.21
C PRO A 483 -0.76 -9.90 35.30
N ALA A 484 -0.32 -9.50 34.10
CA ALA A 484 0.49 -10.36 33.24
C ALA A 484 1.69 -10.88 34.05
N ALA A 485 2.05 -12.15 33.86
CA ALA A 485 3.16 -12.77 34.59
C ALA A 485 4.46 -11.97 34.41
N PRO A 486 5.20 -11.67 35.49
CA PRO A 486 6.45 -10.92 35.40
C PRO A 486 7.49 -11.69 34.58
N ILE A 487 8.32 -10.97 33.82
CA ILE A 487 9.43 -11.58 33.07
C ILE A 487 10.45 -12.11 34.10
N PRO A 488 10.70 -13.42 34.17
CA PRO A 488 11.57 -13.99 35.19
C PRO A 488 13.04 -13.67 34.90
N THR A 489 13.70 -12.94 35.80
CA THR A 489 15.15 -12.67 35.73
C THR A 489 15.95 -13.49 36.72
N ALA A 490 15.31 -14.03 37.77
CA ALA A 490 16.00 -14.71 38.87
C ALA A 490 16.79 -15.95 38.43
N THR A 491 16.34 -16.63 37.38
CA THR A 491 16.96 -17.84 36.82
C THR A 491 18.12 -17.53 35.86
N LEU A 492 18.31 -16.27 35.47
CA LEU A 492 19.36 -15.88 34.53
C LEU A 492 20.75 -16.13 35.11
N PRO A 493 21.72 -16.58 34.28
CA PRO A 493 23.12 -16.61 34.66
C PRO A 493 23.60 -15.25 35.15
N ALA A 494 24.44 -15.22 36.19
CA ALA A 494 24.82 -13.99 36.90
C ALA A 494 25.31 -12.85 35.99
N PRO A 495 26.18 -13.08 34.97
CA PRO A 495 26.61 -12.02 34.05
C PRO A 495 25.45 -11.39 33.27
N TRP A 496 24.49 -12.20 32.82
CA TRP A 496 23.32 -11.73 32.07
C TRP A 496 22.30 -11.04 32.95
N ARG A 497 22.04 -11.62 34.12
CA ARG A 497 21.12 -11.06 35.12
C ARG A 497 21.51 -9.64 35.48
N ALA A 498 22.80 -9.39 35.72
CA ALA A 498 23.30 -8.05 36.04
C ALA A 498 22.97 -7.02 34.95
N ILE A 499 23.08 -7.38 33.67
CA ILE A 499 22.77 -6.48 32.55
C ILE A 499 21.26 -6.26 32.42
N VAL A 500 20.48 -7.35 32.47
CA VAL A 500 19.02 -7.30 32.30
C VAL A 500 18.36 -6.52 33.44
N GLU A 501 18.73 -6.79 34.68
CA GLU A 501 18.17 -6.10 35.85
C GLU A 501 18.60 -4.63 35.91
N ALA A 502 19.86 -4.33 35.56
CA ALA A 502 20.30 -2.94 35.44
C ALA A 502 19.51 -2.20 34.36
N HIS A 503 19.25 -2.82 33.20
CA HIS A 503 18.42 -2.23 32.16
C HIS A 503 16.97 -2.04 32.62
N PHE A 504 16.35 -3.05 33.25
CA PHE A 504 14.99 -2.99 33.79
C PHE A 504 14.82 -1.92 34.87
N ALA A 505 15.86 -1.61 35.63
CA ALA A 505 15.86 -0.51 36.60
C ALA A 505 15.93 0.89 35.97
N THR A 506 16.24 1.01 34.68
CA THR A 506 16.24 2.30 33.98
C THR A 506 14.83 2.75 33.59
N PRO A 507 14.59 4.05 33.34
CA PRO A 507 13.31 4.51 32.79
C PRO A 507 12.93 3.85 31.46
N ALA A 508 13.92 3.47 30.63
CA ALA A 508 13.69 2.74 29.39
C ALA A 508 13.20 1.31 29.66
N GLY A 509 13.84 0.63 30.62
CA GLY A 509 13.43 -0.70 31.08
C GLY A 509 12.03 -0.72 31.70
N THR A 510 11.68 0.26 32.53
CA THR A 510 10.32 0.36 33.08
C THR A 510 9.27 0.54 31.98
N ARG A 511 9.52 1.39 30.98
CA ARG A 511 8.61 1.54 29.82
C ARG A 511 8.47 0.25 29.03
N LEU A 512 9.58 -0.46 28.83
CA LEU A 512 9.60 -1.76 28.18
C LEU A 512 8.70 -2.77 28.91
N LEU A 513 8.88 -2.91 30.23
CA LEU A 513 8.09 -3.83 31.05
C LEU A 513 6.61 -3.48 31.04
N THR A 514 6.26 -2.19 31.19
CA THR A 514 4.86 -1.74 31.14
C THR A 514 4.22 -2.05 29.78
N ALA A 515 4.92 -1.74 28.68
CA ALA A 515 4.42 -1.98 27.33
C ALA A 515 4.30 -3.48 27.02
N TYR A 516 5.25 -4.29 27.47
CA TYR A 516 5.18 -5.74 27.37
C TYR A 516 3.98 -6.29 28.14
N SER A 517 3.79 -5.91 29.40
CA SER A 517 2.68 -6.37 30.24
C SER A 517 1.33 -6.00 29.66
N ALA A 518 1.18 -4.79 29.12
CA ALA A 518 -0.04 -4.37 28.45
C ALA A 518 -0.36 -5.24 27.22
N ARG A 519 0.65 -5.60 26.43
CA ARG A 519 0.46 -6.48 25.25
C ARG A 519 0.17 -7.92 25.64
N ALA A 520 0.88 -8.43 26.64
CA ALA A 520 0.67 -9.79 27.17
C ALA A 520 -0.73 -9.95 27.81
N ALA A 521 -1.29 -8.88 28.38
CA ALA A 521 -2.67 -8.87 28.86
C ALA A 521 -3.70 -8.82 27.71
N ALA A 522 -3.35 -8.20 26.58
CA ALA A 522 -4.27 -8.01 25.46
C ALA A 522 -4.33 -9.20 24.49
N ALA A 523 -3.23 -9.93 24.31
CA ALA A 523 -3.14 -11.03 23.36
C ALA A 523 -2.02 -12.04 23.73
N PRO A 524 -2.09 -13.28 23.23
CA PRO A 524 -1.00 -14.24 23.42
C PRO A 524 0.33 -13.73 22.87
N VAL A 525 1.38 -13.78 23.68
CA VAL A 525 2.74 -13.36 23.32
C VAL A 525 3.64 -14.60 23.26
N ALA A 526 4.56 -14.59 22.29
CA ALA A 526 5.58 -15.61 22.12
C ALA A 526 6.99 -14.99 22.21
N PRO A 527 8.00 -15.73 22.71
CA PRO A 527 7.88 -17.04 23.38
C PRO A 527 7.20 -16.90 24.76
N ALA A 528 7.04 -18.01 25.48
CA ALA A 528 6.52 -17.96 26.85
C ALA A 528 7.45 -17.11 27.75
N PRO A 529 6.94 -16.48 28.84
CA PRO A 529 7.74 -15.56 29.66
C PRO A 529 9.06 -16.13 30.17
N ASP A 530 9.09 -17.41 30.55
CA ASP A 530 10.27 -18.17 31.01
C ASP A 530 11.28 -18.50 29.90
N GLU A 531 10.87 -18.37 28.64
CA GLU A 531 11.68 -18.65 27.47
C GLU A 531 12.20 -17.37 26.77
N ILE A 532 11.77 -16.16 27.20
CA ILE A 532 12.20 -14.88 26.61
C ILE A 532 13.73 -14.78 26.53
N PHE A 533 14.42 -15.29 27.54
CA PHE A 533 15.87 -15.29 27.63
C PHE A 533 16.53 -16.64 27.39
N ALA A 534 15.86 -17.58 26.70
CA ALA A 534 16.40 -18.91 26.42
C ALA A 534 17.78 -18.87 25.75
N ALA A 535 18.03 -17.88 24.87
CA ALA A 535 19.34 -17.67 24.24
C ALA A 535 20.46 -17.38 25.26
N LEU A 536 20.16 -16.65 26.34
CA LEU A 536 21.11 -16.32 27.40
C LEU A 536 21.34 -17.51 28.35
N HIS A 537 20.33 -18.34 28.57
CA HIS A 537 20.50 -19.60 29.29
C HIS A 537 21.38 -20.60 28.51
N ALA A 538 21.18 -20.69 27.20
CA ALA A 538 21.96 -21.58 26.35
C ALA A 538 23.42 -21.12 26.15
N CYS A 539 23.69 -19.83 26.34
CA CYS A 539 25.02 -19.23 26.29
C CYS A 539 25.29 -18.44 27.59
N PRO A 540 25.53 -19.09 28.74
CA PRO A 540 25.46 -18.46 30.05
C PRO A 540 26.59 -17.48 30.37
N ASP A 541 27.70 -17.57 29.65
CA ASP A 541 28.86 -16.69 29.82
C ASP A 541 29.09 -15.87 28.52
N PRO A 542 28.98 -14.52 28.58
CA PRO A 542 29.27 -13.64 27.44
C PRO A 542 30.68 -13.84 26.85
N ALA A 543 31.68 -14.20 27.67
CA ALA A 543 33.06 -14.41 27.21
C ALA A 543 33.23 -15.73 26.44
N ALA A 544 32.33 -16.69 26.65
CA ALA A 544 32.33 -17.99 25.97
C ALA A 544 31.50 -18.00 24.67
N VAL A 545 30.89 -16.86 24.28
CA VAL A 545 30.18 -16.72 23.00
C VAL A 545 31.18 -16.58 21.86
N ARG A 546 30.92 -17.32 20.77
CA ARG A 546 31.88 -17.54 19.67
C ARG A 546 31.29 -17.10 18.34
N VAL A 547 30.00 -17.34 18.17
CA VAL A 547 29.22 -16.86 17.03
C VAL A 547 27.98 -16.15 17.53
N VAL A 548 27.60 -15.04 16.90
CA VAL A 548 26.32 -14.37 17.11
C VAL A 548 25.52 -14.41 15.81
N ILE A 549 24.25 -14.82 15.89
CA ILE A 549 23.29 -14.72 14.80
C ILE A 549 22.15 -13.83 15.27
N LEU A 550 21.92 -12.73 14.53
CA LEU A 550 20.89 -11.75 14.89
C LEU A 550 19.60 -12.04 14.11
N GLY A 551 18.55 -12.39 14.86
CA GLY A 551 17.17 -12.44 14.37
C GLY A 551 16.44 -11.12 14.57
N GLN A 552 15.33 -10.94 13.88
CA GLN A 552 14.51 -9.74 14.01
C GLN A 552 13.62 -9.83 15.26
N ASP A 553 12.64 -10.72 15.24
CA ASP A 553 11.73 -11.07 16.33
C ASP A 553 11.46 -12.59 16.33
N PRO A 554 10.89 -13.16 17.42
CA PRO A 554 10.50 -14.57 17.43
C PRO A 554 9.46 -14.87 16.35
N TYR A 555 9.35 -16.13 15.91
CA TYR A 555 8.29 -16.51 14.98
C TYR A 555 6.91 -16.23 15.60
N PRO A 556 6.04 -15.43 14.95
CA PRO A 556 4.74 -15.05 15.50
C PRO A 556 3.72 -16.19 15.41
N THR A 557 4.03 -17.29 14.75
CA THR A 557 3.15 -18.45 14.69
C THR A 557 3.06 -19.12 16.07
N PRO A 558 1.85 -19.31 16.62
CA PRO A 558 1.68 -19.97 17.91
C PRO A 558 2.40 -21.31 18.00
N GLY A 559 3.11 -21.55 19.10
CA GLY A 559 3.84 -22.80 19.35
C GLY A 559 5.17 -22.95 18.60
N HIS A 560 5.54 -22.02 17.71
CA HIS A 560 6.81 -22.10 16.98
C HIS A 560 7.99 -21.59 17.82
N ALA A 561 7.90 -20.35 18.33
CA ALA A 561 9.00 -19.71 19.04
C ALA A 561 9.25 -20.32 20.43
N HIS A 562 10.54 -20.34 20.81
CA HIS A 562 11.04 -20.80 22.12
C HIS A 562 12.26 -19.98 22.59
N GLY A 563 12.34 -18.71 22.15
CA GLY A 563 13.36 -17.76 22.61
C GLY A 563 14.70 -17.76 21.87
N LEU A 564 14.94 -18.71 20.95
CA LEU A 564 16.11 -18.72 20.09
C LEU A 564 15.79 -18.14 18.69
N ALA A 565 16.61 -17.22 18.19
CA ALA A 565 16.47 -16.65 16.84
C ALA A 565 16.53 -17.74 15.75
N PHE A 566 15.69 -17.59 14.72
CA PHE A 566 15.53 -18.54 13.59
C PHE A 566 15.25 -19.99 13.98
N SER A 567 14.86 -20.24 15.24
CA SER A 567 14.67 -21.58 15.77
C SER A 567 13.19 -21.83 16.04
N VAL A 568 12.73 -23.06 15.76
CA VAL A 568 11.39 -23.52 16.13
C VAL A 568 11.46 -24.73 17.04
N ARG A 569 10.38 -25.04 17.77
CA ARG A 569 10.31 -26.24 18.61
C ARG A 569 10.50 -27.51 17.78
N PRO A 570 11.09 -28.59 18.34
CA PRO A 570 11.28 -29.86 17.63
C PRO A 570 10.00 -30.46 17.03
N ALA A 571 8.85 -30.27 17.69
CA ALA A 571 7.56 -30.76 17.23
C ALA A 571 7.02 -30.07 15.96
N VAL A 572 7.61 -28.95 15.53
CA VAL A 572 7.18 -28.22 14.33
C VAL A 572 7.66 -28.95 13.08
N THR A 573 6.76 -29.69 12.44
CA THR A 573 7.06 -30.47 11.22
C THR A 573 7.15 -29.60 9.97
N ARG A 574 6.37 -28.52 9.90
CA ARG A 574 6.40 -27.57 8.77
C ARG A 574 7.27 -26.38 9.10
N LEU A 575 8.55 -26.47 8.74
CA LEU A 575 9.53 -25.42 9.00
C LEU A 575 9.17 -24.08 8.31
N PRO A 576 9.42 -22.93 8.97
CA PRO A 576 9.28 -21.62 8.37
C PRO A 576 10.14 -21.47 7.10
N PRO A 577 9.69 -20.73 6.06
CA PRO A 577 10.44 -20.57 4.81
C PRO A 577 11.87 -20.05 5.01
N THR A 578 12.06 -19.11 5.94
CA THR A 578 13.38 -18.56 6.28
C THR A 578 14.31 -19.64 6.83
N LEU A 579 13.82 -20.50 7.73
CA LEU A 579 14.63 -21.59 8.30
C LEU A 579 14.94 -22.67 7.25
N LYS A 580 14.01 -22.97 6.34
CA LYS A 580 14.26 -23.86 5.20
C LYS A 580 15.39 -23.32 4.31
N ASN A 581 15.40 -22.02 4.04
CA ASN A 581 16.46 -21.40 3.25
C ASN A 581 17.82 -21.44 3.98
N ILE A 582 17.82 -21.24 5.31
CA ILE A 582 19.03 -21.41 6.15
C ILE A 582 19.57 -22.85 6.05
N PHE A 583 18.71 -23.88 6.14
CA PHE A 583 19.12 -25.28 6.02
C PHE A 583 19.58 -25.66 4.60
N LYS A 584 18.94 -25.10 3.59
CA LYS A 584 19.37 -25.27 2.21
C LYS A 584 20.76 -24.65 1.97
N GLU A 585 21.00 -23.43 2.44
CA GLU A 585 22.33 -22.82 2.35
C GLU A 585 23.35 -23.60 3.19
N LEU A 586 22.99 -24.07 4.38
CA LEU A 586 23.85 -24.88 5.24
C LEU A 586 24.33 -26.15 4.55
N THR A 587 23.42 -26.90 3.94
CA THR A 587 23.73 -28.15 3.25
C THR A 587 24.57 -27.90 1.99
N MET A 588 24.25 -26.85 1.23
CA MET A 588 25.03 -26.43 0.07
C MET A 588 26.45 -25.97 0.45
N ASP A 589 26.59 -25.15 1.49
CA ASP A 589 27.87 -24.60 1.94
C ASP A 589 28.81 -25.68 2.47
N LEU A 590 28.29 -26.63 3.24
CA LEU A 590 29.07 -27.70 3.86
C LEU A 590 29.15 -28.98 3.02
N GLY A 591 28.53 -29.02 1.84
CA GLY A 591 28.49 -30.20 0.98
C GLY A 591 27.78 -31.41 1.61
N ALA A 592 26.77 -31.17 2.44
CA ALA A 592 26.07 -32.22 3.18
C ALA A 592 24.90 -32.80 2.39
N THR A 593 24.68 -34.11 2.55
CA THR A 593 23.65 -34.86 1.83
C THR A 593 22.29 -34.88 2.54
N SER A 594 22.22 -34.41 3.78
CA SER A 594 20.99 -34.38 4.59
C SER A 594 20.84 -33.07 5.36
N GLU A 595 19.61 -32.58 5.46
CA GLU A 595 19.25 -31.45 6.34
C GLU A 595 19.25 -31.87 7.82
N PRO A 596 19.33 -30.91 8.76
CA PRO A 596 19.14 -31.20 10.18
C PRO A 596 17.77 -31.85 10.48
N PRO A 597 17.66 -32.69 11.53
CA PRO A 597 16.50 -33.54 11.76
C PRO A 597 15.23 -32.79 12.18
N ASP A 598 15.38 -31.57 12.71
CA ASP A 598 14.31 -30.70 13.15
C ASP A 598 14.70 -29.23 13.01
N GLY A 599 13.74 -28.32 13.24
CA GLY A 599 13.96 -26.88 13.20
C GLY A 599 14.55 -26.26 14.47
N CYS A 600 14.97 -27.07 15.45
CA CYS A 600 15.47 -26.57 16.73
C CYS A 600 16.99 -26.37 16.67
N LEU A 601 17.41 -25.11 16.79
CA LEU A 601 18.82 -24.70 16.73
C LEU A 601 19.53 -24.73 18.09
N ALA A 602 18.95 -25.33 19.14
CA ALA A 602 19.56 -25.42 20.47
C ALA A 602 20.95 -26.11 20.44
N ARG A 603 21.14 -27.07 19.51
CA ARG A 603 22.43 -27.71 19.22
C ARG A 603 23.54 -26.74 18.78
N TRP A 604 23.19 -25.61 18.17
CA TRP A 604 24.17 -24.56 17.84
C TRP A 604 24.47 -23.73 19.08
N ALA A 605 23.43 -23.36 19.84
CA ALA A 605 23.59 -22.58 21.06
C ALA A 605 24.50 -23.26 22.09
N ALA A 606 24.38 -24.58 22.26
CA ALA A 606 25.24 -25.39 23.12
C ALA A 606 26.74 -25.33 22.76
N GLN A 607 27.10 -24.88 21.55
CA GLN A 607 28.49 -24.75 21.09
C GLN A 607 29.03 -23.30 21.18
N GLY A 608 28.26 -22.39 21.78
CA GLY A 608 28.60 -20.96 21.90
C GLY A 608 28.05 -20.09 20.76
N VAL A 609 26.96 -20.52 20.10
CA VAL A 609 26.25 -19.71 19.08
C VAL A 609 25.09 -18.97 19.72
N LEU A 610 25.25 -17.67 19.99
CA LEU A 610 24.20 -16.84 20.54
C LEU A 610 23.17 -16.48 19.46
N LEU A 611 22.00 -17.13 19.53
CA LEU A 611 20.85 -16.94 18.63
C LEU A 611 19.91 -15.84 19.19
N LEU A 612 20.28 -14.58 19.02
CA LEU A 612 19.63 -13.45 19.67
C LEU A 612 18.68 -12.72 18.72
N ASN A 613 17.40 -12.60 19.08
CA ASN A 613 16.49 -11.69 18.39
C ASN A 613 16.72 -10.26 18.88
N THR A 614 16.56 -9.26 18.00
CA THR A 614 16.64 -7.85 18.39
C THR A 614 15.42 -7.37 19.16
N THR A 615 14.27 -7.98 18.91
CA THR A 615 13.05 -7.85 19.71
C THR A 615 12.81 -9.22 20.35
N LEU A 616 12.70 -9.32 21.68
CA LEU A 616 12.70 -10.64 22.36
C LEU A 616 11.32 -11.30 22.44
N THR A 617 10.25 -10.57 22.14
CA THR A 617 8.87 -11.06 22.20
C THR A 617 8.08 -10.60 20.99
N VAL A 618 6.94 -11.22 20.72
CA VAL A 618 6.01 -10.85 19.65
C VAL A 618 4.60 -11.28 20.03
N THR A 619 3.59 -10.48 19.68
CA THR A 619 2.20 -10.94 19.74
C THR A 619 1.98 -12.02 18.68
N CYS A 620 1.43 -13.16 19.09
CA CYS A 620 1.11 -14.27 18.20
C CYS A 620 0.24 -13.79 17.03
N GLY A 621 0.63 -14.14 15.80
CA GLY A 621 -0.04 -13.72 14.57
C GLY A 621 0.30 -12.32 14.06
N ALA A 622 1.06 -11.52 14.83
CA ALA A 622 1.40 -10.14 14.48
C ALA A 622 2.92 -9.91 14.51
N PRO A 623 3.64 -10.21 13.40
CA PRO A 623 5.07 -9.95 13.28
C PRO A 623 5.41 -8.50 13.65
N LEU A 624 6.54 -8.29 14.34
CA LEU A 624 7.04 -6.98 14.76
C LEU A 624 6.12 -6.16 15.65
N SER A 625 5.03 -6.75 16.17
CA SER A 625 4.10 -6.10 17.09
C SER A 625 4.77 -5.56 18.34
N HIS A 626 5.92 -6.12 18.71
CA HIS A 626 6.70 -5.70 19.87
C HIS A 626 7.95 -4.88 19.51
N ALA A 627 8.10 -4.48 18.26
CA ALA A 627 9.18 -3.57 17.87
C ALA A 627 9.02 -2.21 18.55
N GLY A 628 10.15 -1.60 18.93
CA GLY A 628 10.21 -0.23 19.42
C GLY A 628 9.72 0.00 20.85
N ILE A 629 9.43 -1.05 21.62
CA ILE A 629 9.11 -0.89 23.05
C ILE A 629 10.31 -0.95 23.98
N GLY A 630 11.51 -1.17 23.46
CA GLY A 630 12.76 -1.10 24.24
C GLY A 630 13.57 -2.40 24.25
N TRP A 631 13.08 -3.48 23.65
CA TRP A 631 13.84 -4.73 23.53
C TRP A 631 15.14 -4.54 22.75
N GLU A 632 15.13 -3.64 21.77
CA GLU A 632 16.27 -3.32 20.91
C GLU A 632 17.41 -2.68 21.70
N GLU A 633 17.08 -1.88 22.72
CA GLU A 633 18.08 -1.27 23.59
C GLU A 633 18.73 -2.34 24.48
N LEU A 634 17.92 -3.18 25.13
CA LEU A 634 18.42 -4.29 25.93
C LEU A 634 19.30 -5.23 25.09
N THR A 635 18.84 -5.66 23.92
CA THR A 635 19.59 -6.59 23.06
C THR A 635 20.87 -5.97 22.51
N THR A 636 20.91 -4.65 22.29
CA THR A 636 22.14 -3.91 21.97
C THR A 636 23.12 -3.91 23.14
N GLN A 637 22.66 -3.75 24.38
CA GLN A 637 23.50 -3.85 25.58
C GLN A 637 24.07 -5.25 25.76
N LEU A 638 23.25 -6.29 25.54
CA LEU A 638 23.66 -7.70 25.58
C LEU A 638 24.72 -8.01 24.51
N LEU A 639 24.50 -7.60 23.27
CA LEU A 639 25.47 -7.75 22.18
C LEU A 639 26.79 -7.04 22.51
N SER A 640 26.71 -5.80 23.01
CA SER A 640 27.91 -5.03 23.38
C SER A 640 28.68 -5.69 24.52
N ALA A 641 28.00 -6.38 25.45
CA ALA A 641 28.66 -7.14 26.51
C ALA A 641 29.44 -8.34 25.96
N VAL A 642 28.86 -9.08 25.00
CA VAL A 642 29.57 -10.16 24.29
C VAL A 642 30.85 -9.64 23.64
N LEU A 643 30.74 -8.58 22.83
CA LEU A 643 31.87 -8.08 22.03
C LEU A 643 32.98 -7.44 22.89
N ARG A 644 32.65 -6.96 24.09
CA ARG A 644 33.65 -6.53 25.06
C ARG A 644 34.36 -7.70 25.73
N ALA A 645 33.62 -8.73 26.16
CA ALA A 645 34.11 -9.82 27.00
C ALA A 645 34.83 -10.92 26.21
N ALA A 646 34.29 -11.31 25.06
CA ALA A 646 34.85 -12.38 24.25
C ALA A 646 36.10 -11.90 23.47
N PRO A 647 37.16 -12.73 23.38
CA PRO A 647 38.40 -12.35 22.70
C PRO A 647 38.22 -12.17 21.19
N HIS A 648 37.38 -12.99 20.56
CA HIS A 648 36.97 -12.89 19.16
C HIS A 648 35.59 -13.53 18.98
N VAL A 649 34.77 -12.98 18.09
CA VAL A 649 33.41 -13.44 17.80
C VAL A 649 33.17 -13.32 16.30
N VAL A 650 32.48 -14.30 15.72
CA VAL A 650 31.96 -14.21 14.36
C VAL A 650 30.49 -13.75 14.41
N ILE A 651 30.13 -12.71 13.67
CA ILE A 651 28.78 -12.16 13.64
C ILE A 651 28.16 -12.45 12.27
N LEU A 652 27.09 -13.25 12.24
CA LEU A 652 26.31 -13.49 11.02
C LEU A 652 25.21 -12.45 10.92
N ALA A 653 25.41 -11.46 10.05
CA ALA A 653 24.52 -10.31 9.88
C ALA A 653 23.68 -10.45 8.61
N TRP A 654 22.60 -11.22 8.71
CA TRP A 654 21.71 -11.50 7.59
C TRP A 654 20.62 -10.45 7.42
N GLY A 655 20.65 -9.75 6.29
CA GLY A 655 19.71 -8.67 5.98
C GLY A 655 20.06 -7.34 6.64
N ARG A 656 19.40 -6.28 6.15
CA ARG A 656 19.65 -4.90 6.57
C ARG A 656 19.36 -4.68 8.05
N HIS A 657 18.34 -5.34 8.60
CA HIS A 657 17.99 -5.23 10.02
C HIS A 657 19.12 -5.66 10.95
N ALA A 658 19.74 -6.82 10.70
CA ALA A 658 20.88 -7.29 11.48
C ALA A 658 22.12 -6.38 11.29
N GLN A 659 22.35 -5.92 10.05
CA GLN A 659 23.49 -5.04 9.73
C GLN A 659 23.37 -3.66 10.37
N ASP A 660 22.17 -3.08 10.39
CA ASP A 660 21.92 -1.77 10.98
C ASP A 660 22.10 -1.79 12.51
N ARG A 661 21.86 -2.93 13.16
CA ARG A 661 22.10 -3.12 14.60
C ARG A 661 23.58 -3.18 14.97
N LEU A 662 24.46 -3.41 14.00
CA LEU A 662 25.91 -3.32 14.21
C LEU A 662 26.43 -1.89 14.06
N ARG A 663 25.63 -0.95 13.52
CA ARG A 663 26.05 0.45 13.41
C ARG A 663 26.18 1.06 14.80
N GLY A 664 27.38 1.53 15.14
CA GLY A 664 27.67 2.10 16.46
C GLY A 664 28.09 1.08 17.52
N VAL A 665 28.23 -0.20 17.15
CA VAL A 665 28.82 -1.22 18.02
C VAL A 665 30.27 -1.46 17.57
N ALA A 666 31.22 -1.52 18.51
CA ALA A 666 32.63 -1.75 18.19
C ALA A 666 32.84 -3.21 17.75
N THR A 667 33.04 -3.43 16.45
CA THR A 667 33.26 -4.76 15.84
C THR A 667 34.67 -4.95 15.31
N ASP A 668 35.60 -4.05 15.59
CA ASP A 668 36.96 -3.98 15.04
C ASP A 668 37.80 -5.24 15.32
N ARG A 669 37.56 -5.90 16.47
CA ARG A 669 38.23 -7.15 16.87
C ARG A 669 37.48 -8.42 16.47
N HIS A 670 36.39 -8.29 15.71
CA HIS A 670 35.44 -9.35 15.42
C HIS A 670 35.24 -9.53 13.91
N THR A 671 34.81 -10.72 13.50
CA THR A 671 34.56 -10.99 12.07
C THR A 671 33.08 -10.84 11.76
N VAL A 672 32.71 -9.86 10.93
CA VAL A 672 31.33 -9.67 10.47
C VAL A 672 31.14 -10.32 9.10
N LEU A 673 30.25 -11.31 9.04
CA LEU A 673 29.84 -11.98 7.80
C LEU A 673 28.43 -11.51 7.43
N ALA A 674 28.37 -10.50 6.56
CA ALA A 674 27.12 -9.95 6.06
C ALA A 674 26.63 -10.73 4.84
N ALA A 675 25.32 -10.97 4.77
CA ALA A 675 24.63 -11.50 3.60
C ALA A 675 23.22 -10.88 3.50
N PRO A 676 22.54 -10.94 2.34
CA PRO A 676 21.10 -10.72 2.24
C PRO A 676 20.32 -11.63 3.20
N HIS A 677 19.05 -11.30 3.48
CA HIS A 677 18.28 -12.05 4.46
C HIS A 677 17.91 -13.46 3.91
N PRO A 678 17.82 -14.52 4.74
CA PRO A 678 17.34 -15.84 4.31
C PRO A 678 15.85 -15.88 3.93
N SER A 679 15.17 -14.76 3.70
CA SER A 679 13.74 -14.77 3.33
C SER A 679 13.56 -15.22 1.88
N PRO A 680 12.41 -15.78 1.49
CA PRO A 680 12.13 -16.14 0.10
C PRO A 680 12.38 -15.00 -0.91
N LEU A 681 12.24 -13.75 -0.48
CA LEU A 681 12.45 -12.55 -1.29
C LEU A 681 13.91 -12.27 -1.63
N SER A 682 14.86 -12.65 -0.76
CA SER A 682 16.28 -12.33 -0.93
C SER A 682 17.22 -13.53 -0.92
N ALA A 683 16.67 -14.73 -0.72
CA ALA A 683 17.44 -15.96 -0.71
C ALA A 683 18.22 -16.16 -2.03
N HIS A 684 17.53 -15.98 -3.16
CA HIS A 684 18.08 -16.13 -4.50
C HIS A 684 18.91 -14.94 -5.01
N THR A 685 18.81 -13.79 -4.34
CA THR A 685 19.50 -12.55 -4.75
C THR A 685 20.78 -12.29 -3.96
N GLY A 686 21.24 -13.28 -3.17
CA GLY A 686 22.60 -13.31 -2.64
C GLY A 686 22.78 -13.96 -1.26
N PHE A 687 21.73 -14.49 -0.62
CA PHE A 687 21.93 -15.35 0.56
C PHE A 687 22.45 -16.73 0.16
N TYR A 688 21.87 -17.34 -0.89
CA TYR A 688 22.39 -18.59 -1.43
C TYR A 688 23.78 -18.39 -2.04
N GLY A 689 24.73 -19.24 -1.66
CA GLY A 689 26.14 -19.10 -2.02
C GLY A 689 26.91 -18.06 -1.21
N SER A 690 26.31 -17.47 -0.17
CA SER A 690 27.02 -16.55 0.74
C SER A 690 28.00 -17.28 1.67
N ARG A 691 27.84 -18.61 1.79
CA ARG A 691 28.69 -19.55 2.51
C ARG A 691 28.98 -19.15 3.97
N PRO A 692 27.94 -18.78 4.76
CA PRO A 692 28.16 -18.18 6.06
C PRO A 692 28.69 -19.18 7.10
N PHE A 693 28.50 -20.48 6.91
CA PHE A 693 28.85 -21.51 7.89
C PHE A 693 30.31 -21.96 7.75
N SER A 694 30.79 -22.21 6.53
CA SER A 694 32.20 -22.54 6.28
C SER A 694 33.09 -21.34 6.63
N ARG A 695 32.70 -20.13 6.19
CA ARG A 695 33.42 -18.89 6.48
C ARG A 695 33.47 -18.57 7.97
N ALA A 696 32.41 -18.88 8.72
CA ALA A 696 32.44 -18.75 10.17
C ALA A 696 33.46 -19.68 10.82
N ASN A 697 33.50 -20.96 10.41
CA ASN A 697 34.48 -21.92 10.91
C ASN A 697 35.92 -21.57 10.53
N GLU A 698 36.14 -21.07 9.32
CA GLU A 698 37.43 -20.53 8.87
C GLU A 698 37.88 -19.37 9.77
N ALA A 699 36.99 -18.41 10.04
CA ALA A 699 37.28 -17.27 10.91
C ALA A 699 37.57 -17.68 12.36
N LEU A 700 36.81 -18.64 12.91
CA LEU A 700 37.06 -19.18 14.25
C LEU A 700 38.42 -19.86 14.33
N THR A 701 38.74 -20.72 13.36
CA THR A 701 40.01 -21.46 13.31
C THR A 701 41.21 -20.52 13.19
N ALA A 702 41.09 -19.46 12.37
CA ALA A 702 42.11 -18.43 12.23
C ALA A 702 42.42 -17.68 13.54
N HIS A 703 41.48 -17.67 14.49
CA HIS A 703 41.63 -17.06 15.81
C HIS A 703 41.82 -18.11 16.92
N GLY A 704 42.22 -19.34 16.57
CA GLY A 704 42.54 -20.40 17.55
C GLY A 704 41.32 -20.99 18.25
N GLN A 705 40.11 -20.74 17.75
CA GLN A 705 38.87 -21.32 18.29
C GLN A 705 38.46 -22.55 17.48
N LEU A 706 37.81 -23.52 18.13
CA LEU A 706 37.29 -24.73 17.46
C LEU A 706 36.25 -24.39 16.35
N PRO A 707 36.06 -25.20 15.31
CA PRO A 707 34.93 -25.01 14.42
C PRO A 707 33.60 -25.36 15.11
N ILE A 708 32.49 -24.72 14.71
CA ILE A 708 31.13 -25.15 15.10
C ILE A 708 30.72 -26.35 14.24
N ARG A 709 30.15 -27.36 14.90
CA ARG A 709 29.54 -28.52 14.24
C ARG A 709 28.10 -28.19 13.87
N TRP A 710 27.92 -27.52 12.73
CA TRP A 710 26.62 -27.03 12.29
C TRP A 710 25.59 -28.13 11.98
N LEU A 711 26.04 -29.33 11.60
CA LEU A 711 25.19 -30.47 11.23
C LEU A 711 25.05 -31.52 12.35
N ALA A 712 25.64 -31.28 13.53
CA ALA A 712 25.60 -32.25 14.60
C ALA A 712 24.16 -32.52 15.08
N VAL A 713 23.79 -33.79 15.16
CA VAL A 713 22.60 -34.23 15.87
C VAL A 713 22.99 -34.43 17.34
N THR A 714 22.19 -33.93 18.28
CA THR A 714 22.37 -34.24 19.70
C THR A 714 22.13 -35.74 19.91
N THR A 715 23.19 -36.53 19.97
CA THR A 715 23.16 -37.86 20.58
C THR A 715 23.12 -37.66 22.08
N THR A 716 21.99 -37.96 22.71
CA THR A 716 21.94 -38.27 24.13
C THR A 716 22.86 -39.46 24.40
N THR A 717 23.96 -39.22 25.08
CA THR A 717 24.86 -40.19 25.75
C THR A 717 25.71 -39.34 26.70
N ASP A 718 25.93 -39.64 27.96
CA ASP A 718 25.61 -40.79 28.79
C ASP A 718 25.65 -40.33 30.24
N GLY A 719 25.00 -41.10 31.12
CA GLY A 719 25.17 -40.97 32.56
C GLY A 719 26.63 -41.08 32.96
N ALA A 720 26.99 -40.30 33.97
CA ALA A 720 28.23 -40.45 34.70
C ALA A 720 28.38 -41.90 35.21
N THR A 721 29.46 -42.54 34.80
CA THR A 721 30.26 -43.39 35.70
C THR A 721 31.48 -42.59 36.12
#